data_AF-A0A934CF28-F1
#
_entry.id   AF-A0A934CF28-F1
#
_cell.length_a   1.000
_cell.length_b   1.000
_cell.length_c   1.000
_cell.angle_alpha   90.00
_cell.angle_beta   90.00
_cell.angle_gamma   90.00
#
_symmetry.space_group_name_H-M   'P 1'
#
loop_
_entity.id
_entity.type
_entity.pdbx_description
1 polymer ?
#
loop_
_entity_poly.entity_id
_entity_poly.type
_entity_poly.pdbx_seq_one_letter_code
_entity_poly.pdbx_strand_id
1 'polypeptide(L)'
;MIFLRKFFCERVAPLSWRRIWFTAATAVVAAGFLGAIFFGLTVYYRDRVLPNIYFGGVAVGGLESEELQSFLQGMYDKLVSEGLRFVVATKSGEKKFVIYPVIVTDSHTIELAKLDVEVEIDRLLRHGKNGDFFDRSGAILYSLFYPTRLAAQTVVVDERRLIGEVNSVLAAYEEAPHNSGVRIFDVSPLRYEITSSTPGVIFSVRTVAREVAAAWSHLAVPEVYLGREEKIPNIREAEVAALAARLPAIFRYDGLDLSYADPYTQADHKWHVPTAVIARWLGVEKKDGQVVFVLDKEAVNAYLDNAVRGEVALAPENARFRIDQSGRVVEFQTSRPGVSLDIGRTYEAMNEAILQRLRHDEGVVTRVPLAAATVEPEITTQEVDTLGITEVLGSGVSYFSGSPVNRLKNIRNGVKKLNGLLIKPDEEFSTLLYTGPFTEEDGYVPELVIKGDELKPEIGGGLCQLGTTLFRMAMNTGLPITERRNHSLAVAYYNDLTNGLPGTDATIYDPAPDFRFKNDTGNYLLLQTTMDEKKSKLTFTLWGRRDGRSGRYTPPIVKKTIPHGETKYIETGKLSPGEKKCQKAYDGAQAYFTYIRQLPDGTKEERRFDSYYRPLPEICLVGVASSTPAVIGGAASSTMPSGVE
;
A
#
# COMPACT_ATOMS: atom_id res chain seq x y z
N MET A 1 35.64 -92.50 56.28
CA MET A 1 34.91 -93.32 57.27
C MET A 1 34.22 -92.37 58.24
N ILE A 2 32.88 -92.43 58.31
CA ILE A 2 32.03 -92.04 59.46
C ILE A 2 32.25 -90.62 60.02
N PHE A 3 31.58 -89.62 59.42
CA PHE A 3 30.78 -88.65 60.17
C PHE A 3 29.74 -88.12 59.17
N LEU A 4 28.70 -88.94 58.99
CA LEU A 4 27.35 -88.50 59.31
C LEU A 4 26.76 -87.66 58.17
N ARG A 5 26.40 -88.27 57.03
CA ARG A 5 25.40 -89.38 56.96
C ARG A 5 24.09 -89.06 57.70
N LYS A 6 23.86 -87.78 58.05
CA LYS A 6 22.71 -87.28 58.84
C LYS A 6 21.89 -86.21 58.12
N PHE A 7 22.25 -85.79 56.92
CA PHE A 7 21.39 -84.91 56.11
C PHE A 7 20.76 -85.60 54.88
N PHE A 8 21.32 -86.72 54.43
CA PHE A 8 20.72 -87.56 53.38
C PHE A 8 19.73 -88.58 53.96
N CYS A 9 18.86 -88.13 54.85
CA CYS A 9 17.76 -88.94 55.37
C CYS A 9 16.49 -88.09 55.51
N GLU A 10 16.23 -87.22 54.54
CA GLU A 10 14.85 -86.90 54.20
C GLU A 10 14.44 -87.79 53.05
N ARG A 11 13.36 -88.52 53.30
CA ARG A 11 12.65 -89.38 52.36
C ARG A 11 12.72 -88.75 50.97
N VAL A 12 13.44 -89.39 50.04
CA VAL A 12 13.05 -89.31 48.63
C VAL A 12 11.69 -90.00 48.60
N ALA A 13 10.65 -89.22 48.94
CA ALA A 13 9.28 -89.64 48.76
C ALA A 13 9.24 -90.13 47.32
N PRO A 14 8.76 -91.37 47.05
CA PRO A 14 8.64 -91.83 45.68
C PRO A 14 7.91 -90.71 44.96
N LEU A 15 8.55 -90.16 43.92
CA LEU A 15 8.03 -89.05 43.12
C LEU A 15 6.69 -89.54 42.59
N SER A 16 5.65 -89.28 43.38
CA SER A 16 4.38 -89.92 43.13
C SER A 16 3.93 -89.24 41.86
N TRP A 17 3.67 -90.03 40.83
CA TRP A 17 3.16 -89.50 39.57
C TRP A 17 1.99 -88.55 39.84
N ARG A 18 1.21 -88.82 40.91
CA ARG A 18 0.16 -87.94 41.43
C ARG A 18 0.64 -86.55 41.91
N ARG A 19 1.78 -86.42 42.62
CA ARG A 19 2.36 -85.12 43.01
C ARG A 19 2.96 -84.39 41.81
N ILE A 20 3.65 -85.08 40.90
CA ILE A 20 4.17 -84.49 39.65
C ILE A 20 3.01 -83.98 38.80
N TRP A 21 1.99 -84.80 38.59
CA TRP A 21 0.78 -84.43 37.84
C TRP A 21 0.04 -83.30 38.53
N PHE A 22 -0.01 -83.25 39.87
CA PHE A 22 -0.65 -82.15 40.59
C PHE A 22 0.15 -80.85 40.48
N THR A 23 1.48 -80.88 40.61
CA THR A 23 2.35 -79.71 40.41
C THR A 23 2.37 -79.24 38.96
N ALA A 24 2.36 -80.17 38.00
CA ALA A 24 2.26 -79.86 36.58
C ALA A 24 0.87 -79.30 36.24
N ALA A 25 -0.21 -79.87 36.78
CA ALA A 25 -1.56 -79.35 36.60
C ALA A 25 -1.73 -77.95 37.21
N THR A 26 -1.20 -77.71 38.41
CA THR A 26 -1.21 -76.37 39.02
C THR A 26 -0.33 -75.38 38.25
N ALA A 27 0.83 -75.79 37.75
CA ALA A 27 1.66 -74.94 36.87
C ALA A 27 0.95 -74.61 35.55
N VAL A 28 0.24 -75.57 34.95
CA VAL A 28 -0.56 -75.35 33.73
C VAL A 28 -1.74 -74.42 34.01
N VAL A 29 -2.44 -74.58 35.12
CA VAL A 29 -3.53 -73.67 35.53
C VAL A 29 -2.99 -72.26 35.80
N ALA A 30 -1.86 -72.14 36.50
CA ALA A 30 -1.20 -70.86 36.75
C ALA A 30 -0.71 -70.19 35.46
N ALA A 31 -0.11 -70.97 34.54
CA ALA A 31 0.30 -70.48 33.22
C ALA A 31 -0.90 -70.05 32.37
N GLY A 32 -2.02 -70.78 32.43
CA GLY A 32 -3.27 -70.40 31.78
C GLY A 32 -3.87 -69.12 32.35
N PHE A 33 -3.84 -68.94 33.67
CA PHE A 33 -4.31 -67.73 34.34
C PHE A 33 -3.43 -66.52 34.01
N LEU A 34 -2.11 -66.67 34.04
CA LEU A 34 -1.16 -65.64 33.61
C LEU A 34 -1.35 -65.30 32.13
N GLY A 35 -1.52 -66.30 31.26
CA GLY A 35 -1.83 -66.10 29.85
C GLY A 35 -3.14 -65.32 29.64
N ALA A 36 -4.18 -65.60 30.42
CA ALA A 36 -5.45 -64.87 30.38
C ALA A 36 -5.29 -63.41 30.85
N ILE A 37 -4.48 -63.16 31.90
CA ILE A 37 -4.14 -61.81 32.35
C ILE A 37 -3.38 -61.06 31.25
N PHE A 38 -2.36 -61.67 30.64
CA PHE A 38 -1.57 -61.04 29.57
C PHE A 38 -2.42 -60.75 28.34
N PHE A 39 -3.29 -61.68 27.97
CA PHE A 39 -4.24 -61.48 26.89
C PHE A 39 -5.20 -60.33 27.21
N GLY A 40 -5.76 -60.31 28.43
CA GLY A 40 -6.62 -59.23 28.90
C GLY A 40 -5.93 -57.86 28.88
N LEU A 41 -4.69 -57.78 29.36
CA LEU A 41 -3.87 -56.56 29.33
C LEU A 41 -3.56 -56.12 27.89
N THR A 42 -3.20 -57.05 27.01
CA THR A 42 -2.92 -56.76 25.60
C THR A 42 -4.16 -56.24 24.87
N VAL A 43 -5.34 -56.78 25.16
CA VAL A 43 -6.62 -56.30 24.63
C VAL A 43 -6.97 -54.93 25.23
N TYR A 44 -6.81 -54.76 26.54
CA TYR A 44 -7.10 -53.50 27.24
C TYR A 44 -6.24 -52.34 26.76
N TYR A 45 -4.94 -52.58 26.55
CA TYR A 45 -3.99 -51.59 26.05
C TYR A 45 -3.87 -51.56 24.53
N ARG A 46 -4.74 -52.25 23.78
CA ARG A 46 -4.69 -52.21 22.31
C ARG A 46 -4.79 -50.77 21.80
N ASP A 47 -5.80 -50.04 22.28
CA ASP A 47 -6.15 -48.69 21.83
C ASP A 47 -5.83 -47.60 22.88
N ARG A 48 -5.00 -47.93 23.88
CA ARG A 48 -4.55 -47.01 24.96
C ARG A 48 -3.04 -46.85 24.99
N VAL A 49 -2.54 -45.70 25.43
CA VAL A 49 -1.11 -45.52 25.70
C VAL A 49 -0.66 -46.47 26.82
N LEU A 50 0.53 -47.05 26.70
CA LEU A 50 1.09 -47.90 27.76
C LEU A 50 1.22 -47.13 29.10
N PRO A 51 1.09 -47.81 30.25
CA PRO A 51 1.17 -47.16 31.55
C PRO A 51 2.56 -46.53 31.80
N ASN A 52 2.61 -45.51 32.67
CA ASN A 52 3.82 -44.74 33.02
C ASN A 52 4.59 -44.11 31.84
N ILE A 53 3.91 -43.84 30.72
CA ILE A 53 4.44 -42.98 29.66
C ILE A 53 4.18 -41.51 30.01
N TYR A 54 5.25 -40.72 29.91
CA TYR A 54 5.23 -39.27 30.04
C TYR A 54 5.60 -38.64 28.70
N PHE A 55 4.79 -37.72 28.21
CA PHE A 55 5.03 -36.97 26.97
C PHE A 55 5.18 -35.49 27.29
N GLY A 56 6.32 -34.89 26.94
CA GLY A 56 6.62 -33.51 27.32
C GLY A 56 6.61 -33.28 28.84
N GLY A 57 6.91 -34.30 29.63
CA GLY A 57 6.87 -34.24 31.10
C GLY A 57 5.48 -34.43 31.73
N VAL A 58 4.41 -34.56 30.94
CA VAL A 58 3.05 -34.82 31.42
C VAL A 58 2.72 -36.31 31.28
N ALA A 59 2.07 -36.90 32.29
CA ALA A 59 1.66 -38.30 32.25
C ALA A 59 0.51 -38.51 31.24
N VAL A 60 0.73 -39.38 30.25
CA VAL A 60 -0.25 -39.73 29.21
C VAL A 60 -0.56 -41.24 29.19
N GLY A 61 0.13 -42.02 30.01
CA GLY A 61 -0.07 -43.46 30.09
C GLY A 61 -1.49 -43.83 30.54
N GLY A 62 -2.11 -44.78 29.83
CA GLY A 62 -3.48 -45.24 30.09
C GLY A 62 -4.58 -44.50 29.32
N LEU A 63 -4.29 -43.34 28.73
CA LEU A 63 -5.25 -42.58 27.94
C LEU A 63 -5.68 -43.36 26.69
N GLU A 64 -6.98 -43.34 26.40
CA GLU A 64 -7.54 -43.82 25.13
C GLU A 64 -7.21 -42.85 23.97
N SER A 65 -7.40 -43.31 22.73
CA SER A 65 -7.13 -42.49 21.54
C SER A 65 -7.83 -41.12 21.56
N GLU A 66 -9.13 -41.07 21.92
CA GLU A 66 -9.90 -39.81 21.95
C GLU A 66 -9.47 -38.87 23.09
N GLU A 67 -9.15 -39.44 24.25
CA GLU A 67 -8.64 -38.68 25.41
C GLU A 67 -7.25 -38.11 25.12
N LEU A 68 -6.38 -38.92 24.50
CA LEU A 68 -5.04 -38.50 24.09
C LEU A 68 -5.11 -37.41 23.03
N GLN A 69 -6.02 -37.54 22.06
CA GLN A 69 -6.24 -36.52 21.03
C GLN A 69 -6.67 -35.19 21.65
N SER A 70 -7.70 -35.21 22.50
CA SER A 70 -8.18 -34.01 23.18
C SER A 70 -7.09 -33.36 24.04
N PHE A 71 -6.30 -34.18 24.74
CA PHE A 71 -5.18 -33.70 25.55
C PHE A 71 -4.09 -33.03 24.71
N LEU A 72 -3.61 -33.70 23.65
CA LEU A 72 -2.51 -33.18 22.82
C LEU A 72 -2.96 -31.97 21.99
N GLN A 73 -4.19 -31.97 21.48
CA GLN A 73 -4.76 -30.80 20.81
C GLN A 73 -4.83 -29.61 21.77
N GLY A 74 -5.33 -29.81 23.00
CA GLY A 74 -5.38 -28.74 24.01
C GLY A 74 -3.99 -28.22 24.40
N MET A 75 -2.98 -29.09 24.46
CA MET A 75 -1.59 -28.67 24.69
C MET A 75 -1.02 -27.89 23.50
N TYR A 76 -1.30 -28.31 22.26
CA TYR A 76 -0.91 -27.57 21.07
C TYR A 76 -1.56 -26.19 21.01
N ASP A 77 -2.87 -26.11 21.24
CA ASP A 77 -3.61 -24.84 21.28
C ASP A 77 -3.09 -23.90 22.37
N LYS A 78 -2.67 -24.46 23.51
CA LYS A 78 -1.98 -23.70 24.57
C LYS A 78 -0.63 -23.15 24.11
N LEU A 79 0.20 -23.94 23.43
CA LEU A 79 1.49 -23.46 22.89
C LEU A 79 1.30 -22.37 21.84
N VAL A 80 0.29 -22.52 20.99
CA VAL A 80 -0.07 -21.52 19.97
C VAL A 80 -0.57 -20.24 20.63
N SER A 81 -1.43 -20.33 21.64
CA SER A 81 -2.01 -19.16 22.31
C SER A 81 -1.05 -18.43 23.26
N GLU A 82 -0.13 -19.14 23.94
CA GLU A 82 0.90 -18.50 24.76
C GLU A 82 2.04 -17.87 23.93
N GLY A 83 2.21 -18.35 22.69
CA GLY A 83 3.19 -17.84 21.74
C GLY A 83 4.65 -18.20 22.05
N LEU A 84 5.56 -17.69 21.23
CA LEU A 84 7.00 -17.85 21.37
C LEU A 84 7.53 -16.63 22.14
N ARG A 85 8.10 -16.83 23.33
CA ARG A 85 8.56 -15.71 24.18
C ARG A 85 10.04 -15.44 23.97
N PHE A 86 10.37 -14.17 23.81
CA PHE A 86 11.72 -13.68 23.60
C PHE A 86 12.09 -12.63 24.65
N VAL A 87 13.35 -12.66 25.07
CA VAL A 87 13.93 -11.69 26.00
C VAL A 87 15.12 -11.03 25.33
N VAL A 88 15.11 -9.71 25.26
CA VAL A 88 16.18 -8.89 24.69
C VAL A 88 16.86 -8.12 25.80
N ALA A 89 18.19 -8.25 25.89
CA ALA A 89 19.00 -7.45 26.79
C ALA A 89 19.30 -6.07 26.18
N THR A 90 18.57 -5.04 26.59
CA THR A 90 18.80 -3.65 26.14
C THR A 90 19.64 -2.87 27.15
N LYS A 91 20.14 -1.68 26.76
CA LYS A 91 20.84 -0.77 27.68
C LYS A 91 19.98 -0.32 28.88
N SER A 92 18.65 -0.33 28.76
CA SER A 92 17.71 0.08 29.81
C SER A 92 17.11 -1.09 30.62
N GLY A 93 17.65 -2.30 30.43
CA GLY A 93 17.18 -3.54 31.05
C GLY A 93 16.61 -4.54 30.04
N GLU A 94 16.01 -5.61 30.55
CA GLU A 94 15.40 -6.65 29.72
C GLU A 94 14.04 -6.19 29.16
N LYS A 95 13.82 -6.47 27.87
CA LYS A 95 12.53 -6.31 27.21
C LYS A 95 12.02 -7.67 26.75
N LYS A 96 10.74 -7.93 26.99
CA LYS A 96 10.08 -9.18 26.59
C LYS A 96 9.12 -8.91 25.46
N PHE A 97 9.08 -9.80 24.48
CA PHE A 97 8.07 -9.78 23.43
C PHE A 97 7.63 -11.20 23.07
N VAL A 98 6.49 -11.31 22.41
CA VAL A 98 5.87 -12.58 22.04
C VAL A 98 5.60 -12.58 20.54
N ILE A 99 5.99 -13.65 19.85
CA ILE A 99 5.62 -13.91 18.45
C ILE A 99 4.70 -15.11 18.43
N TYR A 100 3.54 -14.97 17.79
CA TYR A 100 2.61 -16.09 17.65
C TYR A 100 3.08 -17.04 16.54
N PRO A 101 3.07 -18.36 16.76
CA PRO A 101 3.59 -19.34 15.81
C PRO A 101 2.70 -19.51 14.58
N VAL A 102 1.50 -18.91 14.58
CA VAL A 102 0.58 -18.87 13.45
C VAL A 102 0.23 -17.42 13.16
N ILE A 103 0.55 -16.95 11.96
CA ILE A 103 0.24 -15.61 11.47
C ILE A 103 -0.85 -15.72 10.41
N VAL A 104 -1.93 -14.96 10.58
CA VAL A 104 -3.00 -14.86 9.59
C VAL A 104 -2.78 -13.60 8.77
N THR A 105 -2.58 -13.76 7.46
CA THR A 105 -2.56 -12.64 6.49
C THR A 105 -3.87 -12.64 5.70
N ASP A 106 -4.13 -11.57 4.96
CA ASP A 106 -5.36 -11.41 4.16
C ASP A 106 -5.55 -12.52 3.11
N SER A 107 -4.48 -13.22 2.72
CA SER A 107 -4.51 -14.26 1.69
C SER A 107 -4.19 -15.68 2.19
N HIS A 108 -3.35 -15.83 3.23
CA HIS A 108 -2.90 -17.15 3.71
C HIS A 108 -2.55 -17.18 5.20
N THR A 109 -2.64 -18.39 5.80
CA THR A 109 -2.10 -18.69 7.13
C THR A 109 -0.65 -19.15 7.01
N ILE A 110 0.22 -18.52 7.78
CA ILE A 110 1.66 -18.82 7.84
C ILE A 110 1.95 -19.45 9.20
N GLU A 111 2.44 -20.68 9.20
CA GLU A 111 2.91 -21.36 10.41
C GLU A 111 4.43 -21.21 10.53
N LEU A 112 4.87 -20.53 11.58
CA LEU A 112 6.29 -20.38 11.95
C LEU A 112 6.80 -21.61 12.71
N ALA A 113 5.96 -22.23 13.53
CA ALA A 113 6.24 -23.45 14.25
C ALA A 113 4.97 -24.31 14.31
N LYS A 114 5.11 -25.61 14.05
CA LYS A 114 4.00 -26.56 14.07
C LYS A 114 4.39 -27.87 14.76
N LEU A 115 3.39 -28.53 15.33
CA LEU A 115 3.47 -29.86 15.92
C LEU A 115 2.40 -30.71 15.24
N ASP A 116 2.79 -31.80 14.59
CA ASP A 116 1.81 -32.72 13.98
C ASP A 116 1.22 -33.62 15.06
N VAL A 117 0.05 -33.22 15.57
CA VAL A 117 -0.64 -33.90 16.68
C VAL A 117 -1.09 -35.31 16.28
N GLU A 118 -1.60 -35.50 15.07
CA GLU A 118 -2.10 -36.79 14.59
C GLU A 118 -0.98 -37.83 14.50
N VAL A 119 0.17 -37.44 13.94
CA VAL A 119 1.34 -38.33 13.85
C VAL A 119 1.90 -38.64 15.24
N GLU A 120 1.85 -37.71 16.19
CA GLU A 120 2.31 -37.94 17.57
C GLU A 120 1.38 -38.88 18.35
N ILE A 121 0.06 -38.75 18.18
CA ILE A 121 -0.93 -39.68 18.75
C ILE A 121 -0.64 -41.10 18.30
N ASP A 122 -0.51 -41.29 16.98
CA ASP A 122 -0.25 -42.60 16.39
C ASP A 122 1.09 -43.20 16.85
N ARG A 123 2.12 -42.36 16.99
CA ARG A 123 3.42 -42.75 17.56
C ARG A 123 3.32 -43.19 19.02
N LEU A 124 2.57 -42.47 19.85
CA LEU A 124 2.37 -42.78 21.26
C LEU A 124 1.51 -44.04 21.45
N LEU A 125 0.47 -44.22 20.64
CA LEU A 125 -0.39 -45.40 20.68
C LEU A 125 0.34 -46.66 20.21
N ARG A 126 1.27 -46.57 19.27
CA ARG A 126 2.08 -47.72 18.82
C ARG A 126 3.35 -47.94 19.65
N HIS A 127 3.72 -47.00 20.51
CA HIS A 127 4.95 -47.09 21.28
C HIS A 127 4.98 -48.36 22.15
N GLY A 128 6.04 -49.16 21.99
CA GLY A 128 6.20 -50.42 22.72
C GLY A 128 5.24 -51.54 22.32
N LYS A 129 4.41 -51.37 21.28
CA LYS A 129 3.41 -52.37 20.84
C LYS A 129 3.75 -53.07 19.53
N ASN A 130 4.98 -52.92 19.06
CA ASN A 130 5.46 -53.61 17.86
C ASN A 130 5.90 -55.04 18.21
N GLY A 131 5.84 -55.96 17.24
CA GLY A 131 6.26 -57.36 17.44
C GLY A 131 5.09 -58.33 17.70
N ASP A 132 5.44 -59.52 18.20
CA ASP A 132 4.48 -60.60 18.46
C ASP A 132 3.76 -60.43 19.81
N PHE A 133 2.93 -61.41 20.19
CA PHE A 133 2.17 -61.36 21.43
C PHE A 133 3.06 -61.25 22.69
N PHE A 134 4.21 -61.92 22.71
CA PHE A 134 5.12 -61.93 23.85
C PHE A 134 5.88 -60.62 23.96
N ASP A 135 6.31 -60.04 22.83
CA ASP A 135 6.94 -58.72 22.79
C ASP A 135 6.02 -57.64 23.40
N ARG A 136 4.75 -57.62 22.96
CA ARG A 136 3.75 -56.64 23.44
C ARG A 136 3.44 -56.83 24.92
N SER A 137 3.23 -58.09 25.34
CA SER A 137 2.95 -58.41 26.74
C SER A 137 4.12 -58.02 27.65
N GLY A 138 5.36 -58.27 27.20
CA GLY A 138 6.58 -57.89 27.89
C GLY A 138 6.75 -56.37 28.01
N ALA A 139 6.45 -55.63 26.95
CA ALA A 139 6.51 -54.17 26.95
C ALA A 139 5.50 -53.54 27.92
N ILE A 140 4.26 -54.06 27.96
CA ILE A 140 3.24 -53.63 28.93
C ILE A 140 3.72 -53.87 30.37
N LEU A 141 4.28 -55.06 30.64
CA LEU A 141 4.82 -55.37 31.97
C LEU A 141 5.97 -54.45 32.36
N TYR A 142 6.89 -54.21 31.43
CA TYR A 142 8.02 -53.33 31.66
C TYR A 142 7.54 -51.91 31.99
N SER A 143 6.60 -51.37 31.20
CA SER A 143 6.08 -50.02 31.40
C SER A 143 5.29 -49.86 32.71
N LEU A 144 4.72 -50.93 33.28
CA LEU A 144 4.06 -50.89 34.60
C LEU A 144 5.00 -50.52 35.75
N PHE A 145 6.30 -50.80 35.63
CA PHE A 145 7.28 -50.56 36.70
C PHE A 145 8.32 -49.49 36.35
N TYR A 146 8.54 -49.23 35.06
CA TYR A 146 9.59 -48.31 34.61
C TYR A 146 9.00 -47.15 33.81
N PRO A 147 9.10 -45.90 34.31
CA PRO A 147 8.58 -44.74 33.62
C PRO A 147 9.39 -44.44 32.36
N THR A 148 8.69 -44.14 31.26
CA THR A 148 9.31 -43.78 29.97
C THR A 148 8.96 -42.34 29.63
N ARG A 149 9.97 -41.53 29.28
CA ARG A 149 9.81 -40.12 28.90
C ARG A 149 10.05 -39.97 27.40
N LEU A 150 9.04 -39.45 26.71
CA LEU A 150 9.06 -39.21 25.28
C LEU A 150 8.93 -37.70 25.01
N ALA A 151 9.66 -37.23 24.01
CA ALA A 151 9.55 -35.87 23.47
C ALA A 151 8.90 -35.95 22.08
N ALA A 152 8.20 -34.90 21.67
CA ALA A 152 7.66 -34.78 20.32
C ALA A 152 8.80 -34.79 19.29
N GLN A 153 8.59 -35.49 18.18
CA GLN A 153 9.51 -35.61 17.06
C GLN A 153 9.02 -34.88 15.81
N THR A 154 7.75 -34.47 15.77
CA THR A 154 7.14 -33.81 14.60
C THR A 154 7.17 -32.28 14.67
N VAL A 155 7.95 -31.70 15.58
CA VAL A 155 8.10 -30.24 15.68
C VAL A 155 8.88 -29.71 14.48
N VAL A 156 8.24 -28.88 13.67
CA VAL A 156 8.85 -28.21 12.51
C VAL A 156 8.80 -26.71 12.72
N VAL A 157 9.96 -26.06 12.59
CA VAL A 157 10.11 -24.61 12.68
C VAL A 157 10.62 -24.07 11.35
N ASP A 158 9.91 -23.10 10.78
CA ASP A 158 10.38 -22.36 9.60
C ASP A 158 11.40 -21.31 10.06
N GLU A 159 12.67 -21.71 10.08
CA GLU A 159 13.78 -20.89 10.58
C GLU A 159 13.86 -19.53 9.86
N ARG A 160 13.68 -19.51 8.53
CA ARG A 160 13.80 -18.28 7.75
C ARG A 160 12.71 -17.29 8.13
N ARG A 161 11.46 -17.75 8.21
CA ARG A 161 10.32 -16.88 8.55
C ARG A 161 10.37 -16.44 10.00
N LEU A 162 10.66 -17.36 10.92
CA LEU A 162 10.79 -17.03 12.34
C LEU A 162 11.88 -15.99 12.59
N ILE A 163 13.06 -16.14 11.98
CA ILE A 163 14.14 -15.15 12.08
C ILE A 163 13.71 -13.81 11.46
N GLY A 164 12.96 -13.84 10.34
CA GLY A 164 12.40 -12.63 9.75
C GLY A 164 11.50 -11.84 10.71
N GLU A 165 10.58 -12.53 11.38
CA GLU A 165 9.68 -11.92 12.39
C GLU A 165 10.43 -11.45 13.64
N VAL A 166 11.43 -12.21 14.10
CA VAL A 166 12.29 -11.78 15.21
C VAL A 166 13.07 -10.51 14.83
N ASN A 167 13.66 -10.48 13.63
CA ASN A 167 14.42 -9.33 13.16
C ASN A 167 13.56 -8.07 12.96
N SER A 168 12.29 -8.23 12.55
CA SER A 168 11.38 -7.10 12.38
C SER A 168 11.10 -6.39 13.71
N VAL A 169 10.99 -7.14 14.82
CA VAL A 169 10.86 -6.60 16.17
C VAL A 169 12.20 -6.04 16.68
N LEU A 170 13.31 -6.75 16.43
CA LEU A 170 14.64 -6.33 16.87
C LEU A 170 15.08 -5.01 16.23
N ALA A 171 14.63 -4.69 15.02
CA ALA A 171 14.98 -3.45 14.32
C ALA A 171 14.73 -2.18 15.17
N ALA A 172 13.76 -2.19 16.08
CA ALA A 172 13.49 -1.08 16.99
C ALA A 172 14.51 -0.93 18.14
N TYR A 173 15.31 -1.96 18.40
CA TYR A 173 16.31 -2.03 19.46
C TYR A 173 17.76 -2.04 18.93
N GLU A 174 17.94 -2.22 17.63
CA GLU A 174 19.25 -2.16 16.99
C GLU A 174 19.73 -0.71 16.82
N GLU A 175 21.04 -0.51 16.98
CA GLU A 175 21.70 0.76 16.71
C GLU A 175 22.64 0.57 15.54
N ALA A 176 22.46 1.32 14.45
CA ALA A 176 23.38 1.24 13.32
C ALA A 176 24.77 1.74 13.74
N PRO A 177 25.87 1.07 13.30
CA PRO A 177 27.21 1.60 13.54
C PRO A 177 27.38 2.92 12.80
N HIS A 178 28.02 3.89 13.46
CA HIS A 178 28.41 5.13 12.81
C HIS A 178 29.81 4.97 12.23
N ASN A 179 29.94 5.14 10.91
CA ASN A 179 31.24 5.12 10.25
C ASN A 179 32.04 6.39 10.54
N SER A 180 33.37 6.28 10.55
CA SER A 180 34.23 7.45 10.49
C SER A 180 34.13 8.10 9.11
N GLY A 181 34.26 9.42 9.07
CA GLY A 181 34.25 10.21 7.85
C GLY A 181 35.03 11.51 8.02
N VAL A 182 34.84 12.43 7.08
CA VAL A 182 35.47 13.75 7.11
C VAL A 182 34.40 14.83 7.21
N ARG A 183 34.61 15.80 8.10
CA ARG A 183 33.81 17.02 8.17
C ARG A 183 34.69 18.20 7.82
N ILE A 184 34.33 18.95 6.79
CA ILE A 184 35.08 20.12 6.32
C ILE A 184 34.37 21.39 6.81
N PHE A 185 35.11 22.26 7.50
CA PHE A 185 34.60 23.53 8.00
C PHE A 185 34.89 24.67 7.02
N ASP A 186 36.10 24.68 6.45
CA ASP A 186 36.56 25.71 5.54
C ASP A 186 37.43 25.09 4.45
N VAL A 187 37.39 25.68 3.26
CA VAL A 187 38.19 25.25 2.11
C VAL A 187 39.40 26.15 1.86
N SER A 188 39.47 27.32 2.50
CA SER A 188 40.58 28.27 2.39
C SER A 188 40.72 29.15 3.65
N PRO A 189 41.68 28.86 4.56
CA PRO A 189 42.53 27.68 4.57
C PRO A 189 41.70 26.40 4.81
N LEU A 190 42.14 25.27 4.26
CA LEU A 190 41.43 24.00 4.44
C LEU A 190 41.43 23.58 5.92
N ARG A 191 40.26 23.53 6.55
CA ARG A 191 40.06 23.04 7.92
C ARG A 191 39.06 21.90 7.91
N TYR A 192 39.46 20.75 8.43
CA TYR A 192 38.61 19.57 8.53
C TYR A 192 38.88 18.79 9.82
N GLU A 193 37.95 17.91 10.15
CA GLU A 193 38.03 16.97 11.26
C GLU A 193 37.64 15.57 10.77
N ILE A 194 38.30 14.55 11.30
CA ILE A 194 37.90 13.14 11.12
C ILE A 194 36.85 12.83 12.17
N THR A 195 35.65 12.46 11.74
CA THR A 195 34.58 12.09 12.67
C THR A 195 34.85 10.72 13.26
N SER A 196 34.55 10.53 14.55
CA SER A 196 34.73 9.24 15.21
C SER A 196 33.67 8.23 14.75
N SER A 197 34.11 6.99 14.64
CA SER A 197 33.25 5.84 14.43
C SER A 197 32.71 5.34 15.77
N THR A 198 31.46 4.86 15.79
CA THR A 198 30.86 4.24 16.98
C THR A 198 30.33 2.84 16.63
N PRO A 199 30.59 1.83 17.48
CA PRO A 199 29.98 0.52 17.32
C PRO A 199 28.46 0.60 17.36
N GLY A 200 27.83 -0.13 16.45
CA GLY A 200 26.41 -0.39 16.48
C GLY A 200 26.07 -1.55 17.42
N VAL A 201 24.78 -1.80 17.56
CA VAL A 201 24.22 -2.87 18.38
C VAL A 201 23.31 -3.72 17.52
N ILE A 202 23.58 -5.02 17.49
CA ILE A 202 22.72 -6.04 16.86
C ILE A 202 22.45 -7.16 17.87
N PHE A 203 21.55 -8.08 17.54
CA PHE A 203 21.22 -9.21 18.41
C PHE A 203 21.44 -10.56 17.72
N SER A 204 21.94 -11.53 18.48
CA SER A 204 22.19 -12.88 17.99
C SER A 204 20.89 -13.66 17.84
N VAL A 205 20.56 -14.06 16.61
CA VAL A 205 19.38 -14.89 16.29
C VAL A 205 19.74 -16.34 15.96
N ARG A 206 21.01 -16.73 16.08
CA ARG A 206 21.55 -18.02 15.60
C ARG A 206 20.94 -19.24 16.27
N THR A 207 20.45 -19.10 17.51
CA THR A 207 19.94 -20.23 18.30
C THR A 207 18.41 -20.28 18.35
N VAL A 208 17.72 -19.26 17.82
CA VAL A 208 16.27 -19.05 17.96
C VAL A 208 15.46 -20.28 17.53
N ALA A 209 15.63 -20.75 16.30
CA ALA A 209 14.82 -21.84 15.77
C ALA A 209 15.03 -23.15 16.55
N ARG A 210 16.29 -23.41 16.96
CA ARG A 210 16.66 -24.59 17.73
C ARG A 210 16.09 -24.56 19.15
N GLU A 211 16.14 -23.41 19.82
CA GLU A 211 15.58 -23.26 21.18
C GLU A 211 14.05 -23.38 21.18
N VAL A 212 13.38 -22.80 20.18
CA VAL A 212 11.93 -22.97 19.99
C VAL A 212 11.58 -24.43 19.75
N ALA A 213 12.26 -25.10 18.82
CA ALA A 213 12.01 -26.51 18.52
C ALA A 213 12.24 -27.41 19.76
N ALA A 214 13.31 -27.15 20.52
CA ALA A 214 13.61 -27.88 21.74
C ALA A 214 12.52 -27.70 22.81
N ALA A 215 12.05 -26.48 23.06
CA ALA A 215 10.98 -26.22 24.02
C ALA A 215 9.67 -26.91 23.62
N TRP A 216 9.27 -26.77 22.35
CA TRP A 216 8.05 -27.39 21.82
C TRP A 216 8.12 -28.91 21.82
N SER A 217 9.30 -29.51 21.62
CA SER A 217 9.50 -30.96 21.73
C SER A 217 9.16 -31.50 23.14
N HIS A 218 9.26 -30.64 24.14
CA HIS A 218 8.89 -30.92 25.52
C HIS A 218 7.53 -30.34 25.93
N LEU A 219 6.70 -29.91 24.97
CA LEU A 219 5.41 -29.24 25.21
C LEU A 219 5.50 -28.03 26.15
N ALA A 220 6.62 -27.29 26.08
CA ALA A 220 6.90 -26.13 26.89
C ALA A 220 6.90 -24.84 26.04
N VAL A 221 6.47 -23.74 26.65
CA VAL A 221 6.56 -22.41 26.05
C VAL A 221 8.02 -21.95 26.08
N PRO A 222 8.63 -21.61 24.94
CA PRO A 222 10.03 -21.19 24.90
C PRO A 222 10.21 -19.81 25.53
N GLU A 223 11.32 -19.62 26.24
CA GLU A 223 11.84 -18.31 26.67
C GLU A 223 13.26 -18.16 26.10
N VAL A 224 13.36 -17.52 24.93
CA VAL A 224 14.61 -17.41 24.16
C VAL A 224 15.31 -16.11 24.48
N TYR A 225 16.59 -16.18 24.86
CA TYR A 225 17.40 -15.01 25.20
C TYR A 225 18.23 -14.55 24.01
N LEU A 226 17.97 -13.32 23.56
CA LEU A 226 18.65 -12.69 22.44
C LEU A 226 19.82 -11.85 22.95
N GLY A 227 21.02 -12.40 22.83
CA GLY A 227 22.26 -11.76 23.26
C GLY A 227 22.63 -10.55 22.42
N ARG A 228 23.08 -9.48 23.08
CA ARG A 228 23.59 -8.26 22.43
C ARG A 228 24.97 -8.53 21.82
N GLU A 229 25.15 -8.17 20.56
CA GLU A 229 26.42 -8.22 19.85
C GLU A 229 26.79 -6.80 19.36
N GLU A 230 28.09 -6.47 19.39
CA GLU A 230 28.58 -5.20 18.86
C GLU A 230 28.84 -5.34 17.36
N LYS A 231 28.24 -4.44 16.57
CA LYS A 231 28.51 -4.34 15.14
C LYS A 231 29.57 -3.29 14.91
N ILE A 232 30.74 -3.73 14.48
CA ILE A 232 31.87 -2.85 14.21
C ILE A 232 31.57 -1.97 12.97
N PRO A 233 31.89 -0.66 13.02
CA PRO A 233 31.77 0.22 11.87
C PRO A 233 32.66 -0.24 10.71
N ASN A 234 32.17 -0.05 9.48
CA ASN A 234 32.83 -0.52 8.27
C ASN A 234 34.06 0.35 7.90
N ILE A 235 34.04 1.61 8.30
CA ILE A 235 35.09 2.61 8.05
C ILE A 235 35.56 3.17 9.39
N ARG A 236 36.87 3.08 9.65
CA ARG A 236 37.52 3.58 10.87
C ARG A 236 38.41 4.79 10.59
N GLU A 237 38.77 5.49 11.65
CA GLU A 237 39.52 6.76 11.63
C GLU A 237 40.87 6.63 10.92
N ALA A 238 41.57 5.51 11.09
CA ALA A 238 42.87 5.27 10.44
C ALA A 238 42.75 5.20 8.90
N GLU A 239 41.68 4.60 8.39
CA GLU A 239 41.43 4.52 6.93
C GLU A 239 41.06 5.89 6.38
N VAL A 240 40.26 6.66 7.11
CA VAL A 240 39.89 8.04 6.73
C VAL A 240 41.09 8.97 6.80
N ALA A 241 41.98 8.84 7.80
CA ALA A 241 43.16 9.69 7.94
C ALA A 241 44.10 9.58 6.72
N ALA A 242 44.32 8.36 6.23
CA ALA A 242 45.12 8.13 5.04
C ALA A 242 44.50 8.80 3.79
N LEU A 243 43.18 8.76 3.68
CA LEU A 243 42.45 9.38 2.57
C LEU A 243 42.39 10.93 2.71
N ALA A 244 42.20 11.43 3.93
CA ALA A 244 42.06 12.86 4.24
C ALA A 244 43.31 13.67 3.88
N ALA A 245 44.49 13.05 3.89
CA ALA A 245 45.73 13.67 3.43
C ALA A 245 45.66 14.15 1.96
N ARG A 246 44.71 13.62 1.16
CA ARG A 246 44.50 13.97 -0.25
C ARG A 246 43.44 15.05 -0.48
N LEU A 247 42.73 15.50 0.56
CA LEU A 247 41.70 16.55 0.46
C LEU A 247 42.16 17.83 -0.25
N PRO A 248 43.41 18.33 -0.06
CA PRO A 248 43.84 19.53 -0.76
C PRO A 248 43.71 19.43 -2.27
N ALA A 249 43.86 18.24 -2.87
CA ALA A 249 43.75 18.05 -4.31
C ALA A 249 42.32 18.28 -4.85
N ILE A 250 41.30 17.96 -4.06
CA ILE A 250 39.88 18.14 -4.46
C ILE A 250 39.52 19.63 -4.58
N PHE A 251 40.05 20.45 -3.67
CA PHE A 251 39.70 21.86 -3.49
C PHE A 251 40.68 22.84 -4.14
N ARG A 252 41.59 22.37 -5.02
CA ARG A 252 42.47 23.23 -5.83
C ARG A 252 41.70 24.11 -6.82
N TYR A 253 40.47 23.73 -7.18
CA TYR A 253 39.67 24.36 -8.22
C TYR A 253 38.45 25.06 -7.62
N ASP A 254 37.99 26.10 -8.32
CA ASP A 254 36.79 26.86 -7.98
C ASP A 254 35.55 26.07 -8.39
N GLY A 255 35.15 25.09 -7.60
CA GLY A 255 33.89 24.37 -7.80
C GLY A 255 33.85 23.38 -8.96
N LEU A 256 32.63 23.16 -9.48
CA LEU A 256 32.32 22.30 -10.62
C LEU A 256 31.21 22.97 -11.45
N ASP A 257 31.45 23.15 -12.74
CA ASP A 257 30.44 23.69 -13.66
C ASP A 257 29.60 22.55 -14.25
N LEU A 258 28.28 22.72 -14.21
CA LEU A 258 27.32 21.89 -14.93
C LEU A 258 26.85 22.63 -16.17
N SER A 259 26.75 21.94 -17.30
CA SER A 259 26.29 22.54 -18.55
C SER A 259 25.26 21.67 -19.26
N TYR A 260 24.25 22.30 -19.85
CA TYR A 260 23.27 21.64 -20.68
C TYR A 260 22.95 22.52 -21.88
N ALA A 261 22.99 21.94 -23.08
CA ALA A 261 22.55 22.58 -24.30
C ALA A 261 21.24 21.90 -24.71
N ASP A 262 20.15 22.66 -24.74
CA ASP A 262 18.85 22.13 -25.16
C ASP A 262 18.90 21.79 -26.65
N PRO A 263 18.68 20.51 -27.03
CA PRO A 263 18.79 20.07 -28.40
C PRO A 263 17.71 20.65 -29.33
N TYR A 264 16.62 21.20 -28.79
CA TYR A 264 15.48 21.73 -29.54
C TYR A 264 15.43 23.25 -29.54
N THR A 265 15.64 23.88 -28.39
CA THR A 265 15.60 25.36 -28.28
C THR A 265 16.95 26.00 -28.58
N GLN A 266 18.03 25.21 -28.60
CA GLN A 266 19.42 25.68 -28.67
C GLN A 266 19.80 26.61 -27.51
N ALA A 267 19.04 26.60 -26.41
CA ALA A 267 19.35 27.35 -25.21
C ALA A 267 20.51 26.67 -24.45
N ASP A 268 21.50 27.45 -24.07
CA ASP A 268 22.61 27.01 -23.22
C ASP A 268 22.32 27.36 -21.76
N HIS A 269 22.28 26.34 -20.92
CA HIS A 269 22.13 26.46 -19.48
C HIS A 269 23.44 26.09 -18.77
N LYS A 270 23.77 26.85 -17.73
CA LYS A 270 24.99 26.65 -16.93
C LYS A 270 24.70 26.86 -15.46
N TRP A 271 25.22 25.95 -14.64
CA TRP A 271 25.17 26.07 -13.18
C TRP A 271 26.59 25.92 -12.64
N HIS A 272 26.91 26.75 -11.66
CA HIS A 272 28.17 26.63 -10.95
C HIS A 272 27.92 26.05 -9.56
N VAL A 273 28.60 24.96 -9.22
CA VAL A 273 28.57 24.34 -7.89
C VAL A 273 29.83 24.77 -7.13
N PRO A 274 29.74 25.73 -6.19
CA PRO A 274 30.91 26.25 -5.48
C PRO A 274 31.61 25.18 -4.65
N THR A 275 32.91 25.37 -4.43
CA THR A 275 33.76 24.52 -3.57
C THR A 275 33.17 24.32 -2.17
N ALA A 276 32.53 25.34 -1.60
CA ALA A 276 31.87 25.25 -0.30
C ALA A 276 30.66 24.30 -0.29
N VAL A 277 29.95 24.15 -1.41
CA VAL A 277 28.86 23.19 -1.57
C VAL A 277 29.44 21.77 -1.69
N ILE A 278 30.46 21.59 -2.53
CA ILE A 278 31.17 20.32 -2.68
C ILE A 278 31.74 19.84 -1.34
N ALA A 279 32.31 20.74 -0.54
CA ALA A 279 32.83 20.41 0.79
C ALA A 279 31.78 19.89 1.77
N ARG A 280 30.52 20.35 1.65
CA ARG A 280 29.39 19.82 2.44
C ARG A 280 28.89 18.48 1.93
N TRP A 281 29.02 18.21 0.64
CA TRP A 281 28.63 16.94 0.03
C TRP A 281 29.72 15.88 0.12
N LEU A 282 30.97 16.24 0.38
CA LEU A 282 32.07 15.29 0.38
C LEU A 282 31.99 14.37 1.61
N GLY A 283 31.70 13.10 1.35
CA GLY A 283 31.72 12.02 2.32
C GLY A 283 32.76 10.96 1.96
N VAL A 284 32.71 9.83 2.67
CA VAL A 284 33.53 8.66 2.40
C VAL A 284 32.67 7.42 2.30
N GLU A 285 33.09 6.49 1.45
CA GLU A 285 32.44 5.20 1.27
C GLU A 285 33.49 4.11 1.10
N LYS A 286 33.17 2.86 1.44
CA LYS A 286 34.04 1.71 1.21
C LYS A 286 33.64 1.02 -0.09
N LYS A 287 34.48 1.08 -1.11
CA LYS A 287 34.32 0.40 -2.41
C LYS A 287 35.46 -0.57 -2.62
N ASP A 288 35.14 -1.82 -2.96
CA ASP A 288 36.12 -2.91 -3.18
C ASP A 288 37.13 -3.06 -2.03
N GLY A 289 36.66 -2.87 -0.79
CA GLY A 289 37.49 -2.94 0.43
C GLY A 289 38.34 -1.71 0.71
N GLN A 290 38.34 -0.68 -0.14
CA GLN A 290 39.08 0.56 0.02
C GLN A 290 38.15 1.73 0.37
N VAL A 291 38.61 2.62 1.24
CA VAL A 291 37.87 3.86 1.56
C VAL A 291 38.18 4.92 0.51
N VAL A 292 37.13 5.45 -0.11
CA VAL A 292 37.22 6.46 -1.18
C VAL A 292 36.32 7.65 -0.85
N PHE A 293 36.62 8.81 -1.42
CA PHE A 293 35.71 9.95 -1.36
C PHE A 293 34.49 9.71 -2.24
N VAL A 294 33.36 10.24 -1.82
CA VAL A 294 32.14 10.23 -2.63
C VAL A 294 31.35 11.51 -2.36
N LEU A 295 30.61 11.99 -3.35
CA LEU A 295 29.59 13.00 -3.10
C LEU A 295 28.36 12.36 -2.48
N ASP A 296 27.79 13.02 -1.48
CA ASP A 296 26.53 12.67 -0.86
C ASP A 296 25.43 12.65 -1.92
N LYS A 297 24.93 11.44 -2.20
CA LYS A 297 23.99 11.21 -3.28
C LYS A 297 22.66 11.91 -3.05
N GLU A 298 22.18 11.95 -1.81
CA GLU A 298 20.91 12.56 -1.47
C GLU A 298 20.99 14.07 -1.64
N ALA A 299 22.06 14.69 -1.14
CA ALA A 299 22.27 16.13 -1.23
C ALA A 299 22.50 16.59 -2.69
N VAL A 300 23.25 15.83 -3.49
CA VAL A 300 23.43 16.13 -4.93
C VAL A 300 22.11 15.98 -5.69
N ASN A 301 21.37 14.89 -5.47
CA ASN A 301 20.09 14.68 -6.13
C ASN A 301 19.08 15.78 -5.76
N ALA A 302 19.03 16.18 -4.49
CA ALA A 302 18.19 17.29 -4.05
C ALA A 302 18.57 18.61 -4.72
N TYR A 303 19.86 18.88 -4.95
CA TYR A 303 20.29 20.05 -5.71
C TYR A 303 19.85 19.96 -7.18
N LEU A 304 20.06 18.82 -7.84
CA LEU A 304 19.65 18.61 -9.23
C LEU A 304 18.13 18.72 -9.41
N ASP A 305 17.35 18.22 -8.46
CA ASP A 305 15.89 18.35 -8.45
C ASP A 305 15.43 19.80 -8.31
N ASN A 306 15.98 20.52 -7.33
CA ASN A 306 15.47 21.84 -6.97
C ASN A 306 16.02 22.96 -7.85
N ALA A 307 17.28 22.88 -8.28
CA ALA A 307 17.96 23.98 -8.98
C ALA A 307 18.09 23.74 -10.50
N VAL A 308 18.00 22.49 -10.97
CA VAL A 308 18.35 22.15 -12.36
C VAL A 308 17.15 21.58 -13.12
N ARG A 309 16.39 20.66 -12.53
CA ARG A 309 15.32 19.92 -13.23
C ARG A 309 14.31 20.82 -13.91
N GLY A 310 13.83 21.87 -13.22
CA GLY A 310 12.81 22.77 -13.76
C GLY A 310 13.24 23.57 -14.99
N GLU A 311 14.54 23.84 -15.13
CA GLU A 311 15.10 24.56 -16.28
C GLU A 311 15.42 23.63 -17.46
N VAL A 312 15.63 22.33 -17.21
CA VAL A 312 15.93 21.31 -18.23
C VAL A 312 14.66 20.61 -18.72
N ALA A 313 13.66 20.44 -17.85
CA ALA A 313 12.48 19.63 -18.14
C ALA A 313 11.58 20.30 -19.18
N LEU A 314 11.37 19.60 -20.29
CA LEU A 314 10.45 20.00 -21.34
C LEU A 314 9.42 18.89 -21.53
N ALA A 315 8.13 19.18 -21.35
CA ALA A 315 7.09 18.19 -21.56
C ALA A 315 7.00 17.81 -23.06
N PRO A 316 6.79 16.52 -23.38
CA PRO A 316 6.48 16.11 -24.75
C PRO A 316 5.14 16.72 -25.19
N GLU A 317 5.06 17.05 -26.48
CA GLU A 317 3.83 17.54 -27.10
C GLU A 317 3.32 16.50 -28.10
N ASN A 318 2.11 15.98 -27.87
CA ASN A 318 1.46 15.03 -28.77
C ASN A 318 0.99 15.71 -30.06
N ALA A 319 0.97 14.95 -31.15
CA ALA A 319 0.32 15.39 -32.38
C ALA A 319 -1.20 15.52 -32.16
N ARG A 320 -1.80 16.62 -32.63
CA ARG A 320 -3.26 16.82 -32.61
C ARG A 320 -3.77 17.41 -33.92
N PHE A 321 -5.03 17.12 -34.22
CA PHE A 321 -5.73 17.70 -35.36
C PHE A 321 -6.19 19.13 -35.04
N ARG A 322 -5.74 20.12 -35.82
CA ARG A 322 -6.33 21.46 -35.83
C ARG A 322 -7.44 21.49 -36.86
N ILE A 323 -8.65 21.74 -36.39
CA ILE A 323 -9.85 21.82 -37.21
C ILE A 323 -10.16 23.30 -37.48
N ASP A 324 -10.38 23.67 -38.74
CA ASP A 324 -10.78 25.01 -39.11
C ASP A 324 -12.23 25.33 -38.68
N GLN A 325 -12.62 26.58 -38.85
CA GLN A 325 -13.96 27.06 -38.54
C GLN A 325 -15.06 26.40 -39.40
N SER A 326 -14.70 25.66 -40.46
CA SER A 326 -15.63 24.90 -41.30
C SER A 326 -15.76 23.43 -40.88
N GLY A 327 -15.06 23.01 -39.82
CA GLY A 327 -15.09 21.63 -39.34
C GLY A 327 -14.15 20.69 -40.10
N ARG A 328 -13.27 21.22 -40.97
CA ARG A 328 -12.27 20.42 -41.70
C ARG A 328 -10.95 20.40 -40.95
N VAL A 329 -10.28 19.26 -40.94
CA VAL A 329 -8.89 19.15 -40.47
C VAL A 329 -8.02 19.95 -41.43
N VAL A 330 -7.33 20.98 -40.92
CA VAL A 330 -6.52 21.90 -41.76
C VAL A 330 -5.05 21.94 -41.42
N GLU A 331 -4.67 21.67 -40.17
CA GLU A 331 -3.26 21.71 -39.77
C GLU A 331 -2.99 20.67 -38.70
N PHE A 332 -1.83 20.04 -38.76
CA PHE A 332 -1.33 19.17 -37.71
C PHE A 332 -0.54 20.04 -36.76
N GLN A 333 -0.86 20.01 -35.46
CA GLN A 333 0.21 20.30 -34.51
C GLN A 333 1.19 19.14 -34.60
N THR A 334 2.41 19.42 -35.05
CA THR A 334 3.47 18.41 -35.08
C THR A 334 3.83 18.00 -33.67
N SER A 335 4.04 16.70 -33.47
CA SER A 335 4.52 16.19 -32.19
C SER A 335 5.95 16.66 -31.95
N ARG A 336 6.29 16.96 -30.70
CA ARG A 336 7.66 17.29 -30.29
C ARG A 336 8.05 16.41 -29.10
N PRO A 337 9.20 15.71 -29.15
CA PRO A 337 9.70 15.03 -27.97
C PRO A 337 9.97 16.01 -26.82
N GLY A 338 9.79 15.51 -25.61
CA GLY A 338 10.17 16.19 -24.38
C GLY A 338 11.61 15.88 -23.99
N VAL A 339 12.05 16.55 -22.93
CA VAL A 339 13.35 16.37 -22.29
C VAL A 339 13.13 16.16 -20.80
N SER A 340 13.84 15.20 -20.23
CA SER A 340 13.92 15.00 -18.78
C SER A 340 15.39 14.90 -18.34
N LEU A 341 15.68 15.40 -17.14
CA LEU A 341 17.00 15.28 -16.52
C LEU A 341 17.21 13.85 -16.00
N ASP A 342 18.28 13.19 -16.44
CA ASP A 342 18.77 11.93 -15.86
C ASP A 342 19.69 12.25 -14.67
N ILE A 343 19.06 12.32 -13.49
CA ILE A 343 19.75 12.63 -12.23
C ILE A 343 20.79 11.58 -11.88
N GLY A 344 20.51 10.30 -12.12
CA GLY A 344 21.42 9.20 -11.78
C GLY A 344 22.73 9.29 -12.54
N ARG A 345 22.66 9.42 -13.86
CA ARG A 345 23.86 9.59 -14.71
C ARG A 345 24.58 10.89 -14.44
N THR A 346 23.84 11.97 -14.18
CA THR A 346 24.44 13.26 -13.83
C THR A 346 25.22 13.17 -12.52
N TYR A 347 24.66 12.53 -11.48
CA TYR A 347 25.33 12.27 -10.22
C TYR A 347 26.62 11.46 -10.42
N GLU A 348 26.57 10.38 -11.19
CA GLU A 348 27.75 9.55 -11.48
C GLU A 348 28.86 10.36 -12.16
N ALA A 349 28.51 11.20 -13.14
CA ALA A 349 29.45 12.07 -13.82
C ALA A 349 30.05 13.14 -12.89
N MET A 350 29.24 13.75 -12.02
CA MET A 350 29.72 14.70 -11.00
C MET A 350 30.68 14.01 -10.02
N ASN A 351 30.32 12.83 -9.54
CA ASN A 351 31.13 12.10 -8.58
C ASN A 351 32.48 11.67 -9.19
N GLU A 352 32.47 11.17 -10.43
CA GLU A 352 33.70 10.81 -11.14
C GLU A 352 34.58 12.04 -11.43
N ALA A 353 34.00 13.19 -11.79
CA ALA A 353 34.75 14.42 -12.00
C ALA A 353 35.50 14.88 -10.74
N ILE A 354 34.90 14.72 -9.56
CA ILE A 354 35.56 15.00 -8.27
C ILE A 354 36.65 13.95 -7.98
N LEU A 355 36.36 12.67 -8.21
CA LEU A 355 37.32 11.59 -7.97
C LEU A 355 38.56 11.66 -8.86
N GLN A 356 38.42 12.11 -10.11
CA GLN A 356 39.56 12.26 -11.02
C GLN A 356 40.60 13.27 -10.54
N ARG A 357 40.20 14.29 -9.76
CA ARG A 357 41.11 15.26 -9.14
C ARG A 357 42.13 14.61 -8.19
N LEU A 358 41.84 13.39 -7.73
CA LEU A 358 42.74 12.63 -6.87
C LEU A 358 43.78 11.84 -7.68
N ARG A 359 43.49 11.49 -8.94
CA ARG A 359 44.29 10.55 -9.75
C ARG A 359 45.32 11.24 -10.65
N HIS A 360 45.04 12.46 -11.10
CA HIS A 360 45.87 13.17 -12.07
C HIS A 360 46.10 14.62 -11.63
N ASP A 361 47.34 15.11 -11.72
CA ASP A 361 47.66 16.53 -11.52
C ASP A 361 47.37 17.38 -12.78
N GLU A 362 47.17 16.74 -13.95
CA GLU A 362 46.84 17.38 -15.23
C GLU A 362 45.58 16.74 -15.85
N GLY A 363 44.73 17.53 -16.51
CA GLY A 363 43.51 17.03 -17.19
C GLY A 363 42.23 16.98 -16.36
N VAL A 364 42.08 17.88 -15.38
CA VAL A 364 40.92 17.88 -14.46
C VAL A 364 39.62 18.28 -15.17
N VAL A 365 38.58 17.47 -14.95
CA VAL A 365 37.21 17.78 -15.34
C VAL A 365 36.64 18.86 -14.42
N THR A 366 36.57 20.08 -14.94
CA THR A 366 35.91 21.23 -14.29
C THR A 366 34.50 21.47 -14.81
N ARG A 367 34.12 20.83 -15.92
CA ARG A 367 32.80 20.92 -16.53
C ARG A 367 32.20 19.54 -16.75
N VAL A 368 30.97 19.34 -16.24
CA VAL A 368 30.19 18.11 -16.43
C VAL A 368 28.96 18.43 -17.28
N PRO A 369 28.82 17.81 -18.46
CA PRO A 369 27.57 17.91 -19.21
C PRO A 369 26.46 17.15 -18.47
N LEU A 370 25.29 17.78 -18.31
CA LEU A 370 24.13 17.11 -17.74
C LEU A 370 23.69 15.96 -18.66
N ALA A 371 23.31 14.84 -18.06
CA ALA A 371 22.66 13.77 -18.79
C ALA A 371 21.17 14.08 -18.90
N ALA A 372 20.66 14.17 -20.13
CA ALA A 372 19.23 14.31 -20.40
C ALA A 372 18.72 13.11 -21.18
N ALA A 373 17.46 12.75 -20.94
CA ALA A 373 16.75 11.70 -21.65
C ALA A 373 15.60 12.32 -22.45
N THR A 374 15.49 11.94 -23.71
CA THR A 374 14.34 12.26 -24.57
C THR A 374 13.12 11.49 -24.10
N VAL A 375 12.00 12.19 -23.98
CA VAL A 375 10.70 11.59 -23.67
C VAL A 375 9.86 11.69 -24.93
N GLU A 376 9.60 10.56 -25.59
CA GLU A 376 8.80 10.56 -26.81
C GLU A 376 7.35 10.97 -26.52
N PRO A 377 6.70 11.70 -27.43
CA PRO A 377 5.28 11.97 -27.32
C PRO A 377 4.51 10.66 -27.52
N GLU A 378 3.36 10.55 -26.85
CA GLU A 378 2.53 9.36 -26.92
C GLU A 378 1.90 9.15 -28.31
N ILE A 379 1.77 10.20 -29.10
CA ILE A 379 1.29 10.16 -30.48
C ILE A 379 2.22 11.01 -31.33
N THR A 380 2.94 10.35 -32.23
CA THR A 380 3.84 11.00 -33.18
C THR A 380 3.06 11.49 -34.41
N THR A 381 3.58 12.49 -35.12
CA THR A 381 2.97 12.98 -36.36
C THR A 381 2.83 11.90 -37.45
N GLN A 382 3.70 10.89 -37.46
CA GLN A 382 3.68 9.81 -38.47
C GLN A 382 2.55 8.80 -38.24
N GLU A 383 2.10 8.63 -37.00
CA GLU A 383 1.05 7.67 -36.65
C GLU A 383 -0.36 8.20 -36.95
N VAL A 384 -0.51 9.52 -37.12
CA VAL A 384 -1.82 10.19 -37.24
C VAL A 384 -2.65 9.71 -38.44
N ASP A 385 -2.02 9.45 -39.58
CA ASP A 385 -2.69 8.94 -40.79
C ASP A 385 -3.19 7.49 -40.63
N THR A 386 -2.68 6.77 -39.61
CA THR A 386 -3.04 5.37 -39.32
C THR A 386 -4.11 5.21 -38.24
N LEU A 387 -4.57 6.29 -37.62
CA LEU A 387 -5.48 6.27 -36.46
C LEU A 387 -6.92 5.83 -36.78
N GLY A 388 -7.31 5.74 -38.06
CA GLY A 388 -8.60 5.21 -38.48
C GLY A 388 -9.81 6.11 -38.19
N ILE A 389 -9.60 7.42 -38.02
CA ILE A 389 -10.66 8.40 -37.76
C ILE A 389 -11.33 8.79 -39.08
N THR A 390 -12.45 8.15 -39.42
CA THR A 390 -13.08 8.28 -40.74
C THR A 390 -14.46 8.91 -40.73
N GLU A 391 -15.18 8.87 -39.60
CA GLU A 391 -16.60 9.27 -39.55
C GLU A 391 -17.05 9.68 -38.14
N VAL A 392 -18.24 10.29 -38.05
CA VAL A 392 -18.89 10.63 -36.78
C VAL A 392 -19.56 9.40 -36.18
N LEU A 393 -19.26 9.11 -34.91
CA LEU A 393 -19.87 8.02 -34.15
C LEU A 393 -21.04 8.50 -33.28
N GLY A 394 -20.97 9.72 -32.76
CA GLY A 394 -22.03 10.28 -31.93
C GLY A 394 -21.80 11.74 -31.56
N SER A 395 -22.87 12.42 -31.11
CA SER A 395 -22.80 13.82 -30.69
C SER A 395 -23.67 14.10 -29.46
N GLY A 396 -23.22 15.03 -28.64
CA GLY A 396 -23.93 15.54 -27.47
C GLY A 396 -24.18 17.04 -27.60
N VAL A 397 -25.34 17.49 -27.15
CA VAL A 397 -25.75 18.89 -27.24
C VAL A 397 -26.25 19.41 -25.90
N SER A 398 -25.94 20.66 -25.62
CA SER A 398 -26.51 21.43 -24.52
C SER A 398 -26.62 22.90 -24.89
N TYR A 399 -27.36 23.67 -24.09
CA TYR A 399 -27.58 25.10 -24.32
C TYR A 399 -27.14 25.93 -23.11
N PHE A 400 -26.64 27.12 -23.37
CA PHE A 400 -26.13 28.05 -22.35
C PHE A 400 -26.80 29.44 -22.46
N SER A 401 -28.01 29.51 -23.00
CA SER A 401 -28.78 30.75 -23.15
C SER A 401 -28.92 31.48 -21.81
N GLY A 402 -28.64 32.77 -21.78
CA GLY A 402 -28.72 33.60 -20.55
C GLY A 402 -27.56 33.39 -19.57
N SER A 403 -26.49 32.71 -19.97
CA SER A 403 -25.29 32.55 -19.12
C SER A 403 -24.55 33.87 -18.91
N PRO A 404 -24.03 34.14 -17.69
CA PRO A 404 -23.16 35.27 -17.45
C PRO A 404 -21.84 35.20 -18.25
N VAL A 405 -21.20 36.35 -18.42
CA VAL A 405 -19.96 36.48 -19.20
C VAL A 405 -18.82 35.60 -18.66
N ASN A 406 -18.67 35.51 -17.34
CA ASN A 406 -17.62 34.70 -16.72
C ASN A 406 -17.86 33.21 -16.96
N ARG A 407 -19.11 32.73 -16.81
CA ARG A 407 -19.52 31.38 -17.21
C ARG A 407 -19.15 31.07 -18.67
N LEU A 408 -19.43 31.99 -19.60
CA LEU A 408 -19.10 31.81 -21.02
C LEU A 408 -17.58 31.74 -21.25
N LYS A 409 -16.78 32.54 -20.54
CA LYS A 409 -15.30 32.47 -20.60
C LYS A 409 -14.80 31.10 -20.15
N ASN A 410 -15.28 30.60 -19.01
CA ASN A 410 -14.89 29.30 -18.48
C ASN A 410 -15.27 28.15 -19.43
N ILE A 411 -16.50 28.16 -19.96
CA ILE A 411 -16.94 27.18 -20.96
C ILE A 411 -16.03 27.24 -22.20
N ARG A 412 -15.73 28.44 -22.72
CA ARG A 412 -14.88 28.61 -23.91
C ARG A 412 -13.46 28.07 -23.68
N ASN A 413 -12.89 28.28 -22.49
CA ASN A 413 -11.57 27.74 -22.15
C ASN A 413 -11.57 26.21 -22.14
N GLY A 414 -12.55 25.60 -21.45
CA GLY A 414 -12.66 24.14 -21.43
C GLY A 414 -12.96 23.52 -22.80
N VAL A 415 -13.78 24.18 -23.63
CA VAL A 415 -14.00 23.79 -25.03
C VAL A 415 -12.69 23.76 -25.82
N LYS A 416 -11.85 24.79 -25.68
CA LYS A 416 -10.54 24.88 -26.34
C LYS A 416 -9.60 23.75 -25.90
N LYS A 417 -9.57 23.41 -24.61
CA LYS A 417 -8.76 22.30 -24.08
C LYS A 417 -9.22 20.94 -24.58
N LEU A 418 -10.53 20.74 -24.70
CA LEU A 418 -11.12 19.49 -25.16
C LEU A 418 -11.09 19.29 -26.69
N ASN A 419 -10.97 20.37 -27.46
CA ASN A 419 -11.04 20.30 -28.92
C ASN A 419 -9.79 19.64 -29.50
N GLY A 420 -9.99 18.62 -30.34
CA GLY A 420 -8.91 17.91 -31.02
C GLY A 420 -8.25 16.82 -30.19
N LEU A 421 -8.82 16.47 -29.02
CA LEU A 421 -8.28 15.38 -28.19
C LEU A 421 -8.45 14.03 -28.87
N LEU A 422 -7.38 13.24 -28.81
CA LEU A 422 -7.37 11.84 -29.20
C LEU A 422 -7.51 10.97 -27.96
N ILE A 423 -8.46 10.04 -27.99
CA ILE A 423 -8.76 9.09 -26.92
C ILE A 423 -8.36 7.71 -27.43
N LYS A 424 -7.36 7.09 -26.82
CA LYS A 424 -6.79 5.80 -27.26
C LYS A 424 -7.78 4.66 -27.05
N PRO A 425 -7.63 3.54 -27.78
CA PRO A 425 -8.27 2.29 -27.41
C PRO A 425 -8.03 1.96 -25.94
N ASP A 426 -9.07 1.51 -25.25
CA ASP A 426 -9.11 1.15 -23.83
C ASP A 426 -8.83 2.28 -22.82
N GLU A 427 -8.63 3.51 -23.28
CA GLU A 427 -8.45 4.68 -22.41
C GLU A 427 -9.74 5.05 -21.66
N GLU A 428 -9.61 5.39 -20.38
CA GLU A 428 -10.68 6.05 -19.63
C GLU A 428 -10.52 7.57 -19.73
N PHE A 429 -11.47 8.22 -20.41
CA PHE A 429 -11.53 9.66 -20.49
C PHE A 429 -12.00 10.27 -19.16
N SER A 430 -11.30 11.30 -18.67
CA SER A 430 -11.67 12.10 -17.49
C SER A 430 -11.88 13.57 -17.86
N THR A 431 -13.05 14.11 -17.53
CA THR A 431 -13.36 15.51 -17.85
C THR A 431 -12.46 16.46 -17.05
N LEU A 432 -12.26 16.19 -15.75
CA LEU A 432 -11.40 17.01 -14.90
C LEU A 432 -9.94 16.98 -15.35
N LEU A 433 -9.41 15.80 -15.71
CA LEU A 433 -8.02 15.65 -16.18
C LEU A 433 -7.70 16.56 -17.37
N TYR A 434 -8.58 16.59 -18.37
CA TYR A 434 -8.34 17.36 -19.59
C TYR A 434 -8.74 18.84 -19.50
N THR A 435 -9.49 19.23 -18.47
CA THR A 435 -9.91 20.63 -18.29
C THR A 435 -9.14 21.35 -17.18
N GLY A 436 -8.43 20.65 -16.31
CA GLY A 436 -7.55 21.26 -15.32
C GLY A 436 -6.28 21.88 -15.92
N PRO A 437 -5.47 22.56 -15.08
CA PRO A 437 -5.78 22.97 -13.70
C PRO A 437 -6.71 24.19 -13.64
N PHE A 438 -7.62 24.25 -12.66
CA PHE A 438 -8.61 25.34 -12.55
C PHE A 438 -8.03 26.58 -11.85
N THR A 439 -7.21 27.36 -12.57
CA THR A 439 -6.50 28.55 -12.05
C THR A 439 -6.72 29.78 -12.94
N GLU A 440 -6.45 30.98 -12.43
CA GLU A 440 -6.52 32.21 -13.23
C GLU A 440 -5.45 32.25 -14.32
N GLU A 441 -4.25 31.74 -14.03
CA GLU A 441 -3.13 31.61 -14.97
C GLU A 441 -3.49 30.71 -16.16
N ASP A 442 -4.28 29.67 -15.91
CA ASP A 442 -4.79 28.76 -16.94
C ASP A 442 -6.04 29.31 -17.67
N GLY A 443 -6.44 30.54 -17.36
CA GLY A 443 -7.48 31.29 -18.07
C GLY A 443 -8.90 31.10 -17.53
N TYR A 444 -9.06 30.51 -16.35
CA TYR A 444 -10.35 30.42 -15.66
C TYR A 444 -10.65 31.66 -14.82
N VAL A 445 -11.92 31.98 -14.65
CA VAL A 445 -12.38 33.13 -13.84
C VAL A 445 -13.43 32.71 -12.81
N PRO A 446 -13.60 33.45 -11.69
CA PRO A 446 -14.64 33.17 -10.72
C PRO A 446 -16.06 33.27 -11.29
N GLU A 447 -16.88 32.26 -11.03
CA GLU A 447 -18.28 32.17 -11.42
C GLU A 447 -19.08 31.29 -10.44
N LEU A 448 -20.40 31.47 -10.35
CA LEU A 448 -21.25 30.78 -9.40
C LEU A 448 -21.18 29.24 -9.52
N VAL A 449 -20.90 28.59 -8.39
CA VAL A 449 -21.02 27.15 -8.16
C VAL A 449 -22.00 26.86 -7.03
N ILE A 450 -22.56 25.65 -7.03
CA ILE A 450 -23.44 25.17 -5.95
C ILE A 450 -22.59 24.47 -4.90
N LYS A 451 -22.45 25.06 -3.71
CA LYS A 451 -21.68 24.47 -2.60
C LYS A 451 -22.52 24.41 -1.33
N GLY A 452 -22.89 23.20 -0.93
CA GLY A 452 -23.88 23.01 0.13
C GLY A 452 -25.17 23.73 -0.27
N ASP A 453 -25.69 24.61 0.60
CA ASP A 453 -26.91 25.41 0.43
C ASP A 453 -26.72 26.77 -0.23
N GLU A 454 -25.49 27.12 -0.60
CA GLU A 454 -25.14 28.46 -1.08
C GLU A 454 -24.61 28.43 -2.52
N LEU A 455 -24.96 29.48 -3.27
CA LEU A 455 -24.35 29.80 -4.58
C LEU A 455 -23.18 30.76 -4.35
N LYS A 456 -21.95 30.32 -4.64
CA LYS A 456 -20.74 31.13 -4.42
C LYS A 456 -19.90 31.24 -5.69
N PRO A 457 -19.26 32.39 -5.95
CA PRO A 457 -18.25 32.47 -7.00
C PRO A 457 -17.03 31.62 -6.63
N GLU A 458 -16.68 30.67 -7.49
CA GLU A 458 -15.42 29.92 -7.44
C GLU A 458 -14.79 29.87 -8.84
N ILE A 459 -13.46 29.72 -8.90
CA ILE A 459 -12.73 29.65 -10.18
C ILE A 459 -13.24 28.44 -10.97
N GLY A 460 -13.52 28.65 -12.27
CA GLY A 460 -14.02 27.57 -13.14
C GLY A 460 -15.52 27.27 -13.00
N GLY A 461 -16.30 28.12 -12.32
CA GLY A 461 -17.75 27.98 -12.30
C GLY A 461 -18.36 27.92 -13.71
N GLY A 462 -19.30 26.99 -13.93
CA GLY A 462 -19.96 26.76 -15.23
C GLY A 462 -19.53 25.52 -16.01
N LEU A 463 -18.44 24.85 -15.61
CA LEU A 463 -17.86 23.73 -16.34
C LEU A 463 -18.71 22.46 -16.35
N CYS A 464 -19.71 22.32 -15.47
CA CYS A 464 -20.67 21.21 -15.54
C CYS A 464 -21.46 21.14 -16.86
N GLN A 465 -21.50 22.25 -17.62
CA GLN A 465 -22.00 22.23 -19.00
C GLN A 465 -21.21 21.29 -19.90
N LEU A 466 -19.88 21.22 -19.72
CA LEU A 466 -19.00 20.33 -20.47
C LEU A 466 -19.31 18.87 -20.11
N GLY A 467 -19.35 18.55 -18.81
CA GLY A 467 -19.68 17.20 -18.31
C GLY A 467 -21.05 16.71 -18.82
N THR A 468 -22.08 17.56 -18.77
CA THR A 468 -23.41 17.20 -19.30
C THR A 468 -23.40 16.98 -20.83
N THR A 469 -22.63 17.76 -21.58
CA THR A 469 -22.52 17.60 -23.04
C THR A 469 -21.75 16.33 -23.41
N LEU A 470 -20.63 16.06 -22.73
CA LEU A 470 -19.85 14.84 -22.86
C LEU A 470 -20.67 13.60 -22.51
N PHE A 471 -21.49 13.67 -21.46
CA PHE A 471 -22.35 12.56 -21.06
C PHE A 471 -23.34 12.17 -22.14
N ARG A 472 -24.04 13.16 -22.70
CA ARG A 472 -24.98 12.94 -23.81
C ARG A 472 -24.26 12.41 -25.05
N MET A 473 -23.08 12.95 -25.35
CA MET A 473 -22.25 12.50 -26.47
C MET A 473 -21.82 11.04 -26.30
N ALA A 474 -21.30 10.66 -25.13
CA ALA A 474 -20.83 9.31 -24.85
C ALA A 474 -21.99 8.29 -24.95
N MET A 475 -23.17 8.62 -24.40
CA MET A 475 -24.36 7.79 -24.54
C MET A 475 -24.80 7.65 -26.01
N ASN A 476 -24.83 8.75 -26.77
CA ASN A 476 -25.22 8.70 -28.19
C ASN A 476 -24.18 8.00 -29.07
N THR A 477 -22.95 7.82 -28.59
CA THR A 477 -21.87 7.07 -29.26
C THR A 477 -21.93 5.57 -28.92
N GLY A 478 -22.62 5.17 -27.85
CA GLY A 478 -22.63 3.78 -27.38
C GLY A 478 -21.44 3.43 -26.49
N LEU A 479 -20.80 4.42 -25.84
CA LEU A 479 -19.65 4.21 -24.96
C LEU A 479 -20.07 3.79 -23.54
N PRO A 480 -19.23 3.01 -22.84
CA PRO A 480 -19.43 2.68 -21.44
C PRO A 480 -19.17 3.91 -20.56
N ILE A 481 -20.16 4.25 -19.74
CA ILE A 481 -20.06 5.34 -18.76
C ILE A 481 -19.49 4.77 -17.47
N THR A 482 -18.27 5.19 -17.09
CA THR A 482 -17.58 4.63 -15.91
C THR A 482 -17.87 5.45 -14.65
N GLU A 483 -17.98 6.78 -14.79
CA GLU A 483 -18.37 7.67 -13.69
C GLU A 483 -19.41 8.70 -14.14
N ARG A 484 -20.48 8.83 -13.36
CA ARG A 484 -21.48 9.89 -13.53
C ARG A 484 -22.13 10.20 -12.20
N ARG A 485 -22.24 11.51 -11.88
CA ARG A 485 -23.08 12.04 -10.81
C ARG A 485 -24.01 13.14 -11.34
N ASN A 486 -25.29 13.15 -10.93
CA ASN A 486 -26.19 14.27 -11.23
C ASN A 486 -25.90 15.50 -10.36
N HIS A 487 -26.32 16.66 -10.80
CA HIS A 487 -26.31 17.87 -9.98
C HIS A 487 -27.16 17.70 -8.72
N SER A 488 -26.78 18.41 -7.65
CA SER A 488 -27.55 18.41 -6.40
C SER A 488 -28.91 19.09 -6.53
N LEU A 489 -29.04 20.07 -7.43
CA LEU A 489 -30.26 20.83 -7.70
C LEU A 489 -30.77 20.57 -9.12
N ALA A 490 -32.08 20.58 -9.32
CA ALA A 490 -32.69 20.44 -10.64
C ALA A 490 -32.63 21.79 -11.37
N VAL A 491 -31.58 21.97 -12.18
CA VAL A 491 -31.34 23.22 -12.90
C VAL A 491 -31.86 23.11 -14.33
N ALA A 492 -32.84 23.95 -14.68
CA ALA A 492 -33.63 23.83 -15.91
C ALA A 492 -32.81 23.82 -17.22
N TYR A 493 -31.69 24.52 -17.29
CA TYR A 493 -30.86 24.55 -18.51
C TYR A 493 -30.07 23.25 -18.74
N TYR A 494 -30.06 22.31 -17.79
CA TYR A 494 -29.57 20.94 -17.97
C TYR A 494 -30.68 19.93 -18.27
N ASN A 495 -31.94 20.36 -18.33
CA ASN A 495 -33.03 19.45 -18.61
C ASN A 495 -32.85 18.77 -19.97
N ASP A 496 -33.48 17.60 -20.11
CA ASP A 496 -33.39 16.82 -21.32
C ASP A 496 -34.00 17.57 -22.51
N LEU A 497 -33.34 17.47 -23.66
CA LEU A 497 -33.74 18.21 -24.86
C LEU A 497 -35.04 17.69 -25.48
N THR A 498 -35.46 16.46 -25.15
CA THR A 498 -36.64 15.83 -25.74
C THR A 498 -37.92 16.27 -25.05
N ASN A 499 -37.91 16.33 -23.71
CA ASN A 499 -39.12 16.53 -22.91
C ASN A 499 -38.98 17.61 -21.82
N GLY A 500 -37.82 18.26 -21.70
CA GLY A 500 -37.61 19.34 -20.75
C GLY A 500 -37.61 18.89 -19.28
N LEU A 501 -37.47 17.58 -18.99
CA LEU A 501 -37.41 17.05 -17.63
C LEU A 501 -35.95 16.87 -17.15
N PRO A 502 -35.67 16.99 -15.83
CA PRO A 502 -34.33 16.73 -15.30
C PRO A 502 -33.99 15.24 -15.37
N GLY A 503 -32.71 14.91 -15.50
CA GLY A 503 -32.25 13.52 -15.43
C GLY A 503 -30.96 13.24 -16.18
N THR A 504 -30.78 13.87 -17.35
CA THR A 504 -29.71 13.56 -18.32
C THR A 504 -28.49 14.48 -18.20
N ASP A 505 -28.20 14.92 -16.97
CA ASP A 505 -27.09 15.78 -16.62
C ASP A 505 -25.95 15.01 -15.92
N ALA A 506 -24.75 15.58 -15.99
CA ALA A 506 -23.58 15.15 -15.25
C ALA A 506 -22.87 16.39 -14.67
N THR A 507 -22.59 16.37 -13.37
CA THR A 507 -21.86 17.42 -12.67
C THR A 507 -20.37 17.05 -12.56
N ILE A 508 -19.51 18.06 -12.57
CA ILE A 508 -18.08 17.92 -12.30
C ILE A 508 -17.66 18.97 -11.27
N TYR A 509 -16.70 18.65 -10.41
CA TYR A 509 -16.09 19.56 -9.45
C TYR A 509 -14.72 19.02 -9.04
N ASP A 510 -13.69 19.84 -9.00
CA ASP A 510 -12.35 19.41 -8.60
C ASP A 510 -12.24 19.25 -7.07
N PRO A 511 -11.70 18.14 -6.54
CA PRO A 511 -11.17 16.95 -7.24
C PRO A 511 -12.23 15.89 -7.57
N ALA A 512 -13.43 15.96 -7.01
CA ALA A 512 -14.57 15.10 -7.35
C ALA A 512 -15.90 15.81 -7.07
N PRO A 513 -17.01 15.46 -7.77
CA PRO A 513 -17.17 14.39 -8.77
C PRO A 513 -16.58 14.68 -10.16
N ASP A 514 -16.39 13.64 -10.96
CA ASP A 514 -15.99 13.72 -12.38
C ASP A 514 -17.05 13.08 -13.30
N PHE A 515 -16.94 13.34 -14.60
CA PHE A 515 -17.63 12.58 -15.63
C PHE A 515 -16.61 11.80 -16.45
N ARG A 516 -16.76 10.47 -16.49
CA ARG A 516 -15.82 9.54 -17.13
C ARG A 516 -16.52 8.51 -18.02
N PHE A 517 -15.84 8.15 -19.11
CA PHE A 517 -16.24 7.06 -19.99
C PHE A 517 -15.00 6.33 -20.50
N LYS A 518 -15.15 5.05 -20.87
CA LYS A 518 -14.06 4.27 -21.47
C LYS A 518 -14.21 4.19 -22.98
N ASN A 519 -13.11 4.28 -23.73
CA ASN A 519 -13.08 3.97 -25.15
C ASN A 519 -12.89 2.46 -25.37
N ASP A 520 -13.98 1.70 -25.46
CA ASP A 520 -13.97 0.27 -25.78
C ASP A 520 -14.18 -0.01 -27.29
N THR A 521 -13.80 0.93 -28.17
CA THR A 521 -13.97 0.78 -29.64
C THR A 521 -12.85 0.03 -30.33
N GLY A 522 -11.75 -0.24 -29.62
CA GLY A 522 -10.54 -0.80 -30.21
C GLY A 522 -9.82 0.13 -31.20
N ASN A 523 -10.30 1.36 -31.40
CA ASN A 523 -9.74 2.36 -32.30
C ASN A 523 -9.59 3.71 -31.59
N TYR A 524 -8.78 4.60 -32.14
CA TYR A 524 -8.67 5.97 -31.64
C TYR A 524 -9.97 6.74 -31.90
N LEU A 525 -10.35 7.58 -30.94
CA LEU A 525 -11.45 8.53 -31.09
C LEU A 525 -10.93 9.96 -31.08
N LEU A 526 -11.53 10.82 -31.90
CA LEU A 526 -11.25 12.25 -31.93
C LEU A 526 -12.44 13.04 -31.38
N LEU A 527 -12.21 13.78 -30.30
CA LEU A 527 -13.18 14.70 -29.72
C LEU A 527 -13.11 16.05 -30.42
N GLN A 528 -14.19 16.42 -31.09
CA GLN A 528 -14.38 17.74 -31.68
C GLN A 528 -15.41 18.52 -30.85
N THR A 529 -15.09 19.77 -30.54
CA THR A 529 -15.97 20.64 -29.76
C THR A 529 -16.32 21.91 -30.54
N THR A 530 -17.60 22.29 -30.50
CA THR A 530 -18.12 23.48 -31.18
C THR A 530 -19.02 24.27 -30.23
N MET A 531 -18.75 25.57 -30.09
CA MET A 531 -19.55 26.51 -29.31
C MET A 531 -20.12 27.60 -30.23
N ASP A 532 -21.42 27.55 -30.50
CA ASP A 532 -22.14 28.58 -31.25
C ASP A 532 -22.76 29.57 -30.26
N GLU A 533 -22.09 30.70 -30.06
CA GLU A 533 -22.55 31.74 -29.11
C GLU A 533 -23.83 32.43 -29.58
N LYS A 534 -24.06 32.56 -30.90
CA LYS A 534 -25.28 33.17 -31.45
C LYS A 534 -26.52 32.34 -31.15
N LYS A 535 -26.39 31.01 -31.24
CA LYS A 535 -27.47 30.06 -30.90
C LYS A 535 -27.42 29.59 -29.44
N SER A 536 -26.46 30.08 -28.67
CA SER A 536 -26.17 29.62 -27.31
C SER A 536 -26.09 28.09 -27.19
N LYS A 537 -25.48 27.43 -28.20
CA LYS A 537 -25.47 25.98 -28.36
C LYS A 537 -24.04 25.43 -28.25
N LEU A 538 -23.87 24.43 -27.38
CA LEU A 538 -22.63 23.67 -27.25
C LEU A 538 -22.84 22.28 -27.87
N THR A 539 -21.91 21.85 -28.72
CA THR A 539 -21.96 20.55 -29.41
C THR A 539 -20.62 19.86 -29.31
N PHE A 540 -20.59 18.64 -28.77
CA PHE A 540 -19.42 17.77 -28.78
C PHE A 540 -19.67 16.57 -29.69
N THR A 541 -18.71 16.24 -30.52
CA THR A 541 -18.80 15.21 -31.55
C THR A 541 -17.62 14.28 -31.41
N LEU A 542 -17.87 12.97 -31.34
CA LEU A 542 -16.82 11.96 -31.41
C LEU A 542 -16.72 11.42 -32.82
N TRP A 543 -15.50 11.48 -33.37
CA TRP A 543 -15.12 10.87 -34.63
C TRP A 543 -14.29 9.61 -34.37
N GLY A 544 -14.38 8.63 -35.27
CA GLY A 544 -13.64 7.38 -35.17
C GLY A 544 -13.96 6.45 -36.34
N ARG A 545 -13.68 5.16 -36.16
CA ARG A 545 -14.07 4.09 -37.08
C ARG A 545 -15.37 3.45 -36.60
N ARG A 546 -16.38 3.31 -37.46
CA ARG A 546 -17.61 2.59 -37.09
C ARG A 546 -17.32 1.09 -36.97
N ASP A 547 -17.71 0.52 -35.84
CA ASP A 547 -17.63 -0.90 -35.55
C ASP A 547 -19.00 -1.60 -35.57
N GLY A 548 -20.09 -0.84 -35.76
CA GLY A 548 -21.47 -1.34 -35.77
C GLY A 548 -22.23 -1.11 -34.47
N ARG A 549 -21.60 -0.53 -33.44
CA ARG A 549 -22.29 -0.15 -32.21
C ARG A 549 -23.34 0.94 -32.44
N SER A 550 -24.29 1.03 -31.51
CA SER A 550 -25.18 2.20 -31.39
C SER A 550 -25.51 2.47 -29.94
N GLY A 551 -25.75 3.74 -29.61
CA GLY A 551 -26.14 4.16 -28.28
C GLY A 551 -27.28 5.16 -28.30
N ARG A 552 -28.19 5.04 -27.34
CA ARG A 552 -29.32 5.95 -27.14
C ARG A 552 -29.80 5.86 -25.71
N TYR A 553 -30.58 6.84 -25.26
CA TYR A 553 -31.22 6.79 -23.95
C TYR A 553 -32.70 7.15 -24.06
N THR A 554 -33.51 6.65 -23.12
CA THR A 554 -34.93 7.01 -23.05
C THR A 554 -35.09 8.43 -22.50
N PRO A 555 -36.12 9.20 -22.90
CA PRO A 555 -36.44 10.45 -22.22
C PRO A 555 -36.60 10.22 -20.70
N PRO A 556 -36.10 11.11 -19.84
CA PRO A 556 -36.18 10.90 -18.39
C PRO A 556 -37.61 11.02 -17.89
N ILE A 557 -37.91 10.27 -16.83
CA ILE A 557 -39.20 10.23 -16.14
C ILE A 557 -38.99 10.76 -14.71
N VAL A 558 -39.73 11.79 -14.33
CA VAL A 558 -39.79 12.28 -12.95
C VAL A 558 -40.80 11.44 -12.17
N LYS A 559 -40.30 10.61 -11.23
CA LYS A 559 -41.14 9.82 -10.32
C LYS A 559 -41.85 10.69 -9.29
N LYS A 560 -41.14 11.69 -8.78
CA LYS A 560 -41.60 12.53 -7.68
C LYS A 560 -40.97 13.91 -7.79
N THR A 561 -41.79 14.94 -7.71
CA THR A 561 -41.35 16.32 -7.47
C THR A 561 -41.39 16.60 -5.97
N ILE A 562 -40.40 17.31 -5.45
CA ILE A 562 -40.25 17.62 -4.03
C ILE A 562 -40.28 19.16 -3.91
N PRO A 563 -41.29 19.77 -3.29
CA PRO A 563 -41.40 21.22 -3.23
C PRO A 563 -40.24 21.85 -2.43
N HIS A 564 -39.80 23.05 -2.82
CA HIS A 564 -38.66 23.75 -2.24
C HIS A 564 -38.80 24.19 -0.77
N GLY A 565 -39.99 24.07 -0.17
CA GLY A 565 -40.25 24.51 1.21
C GLY A 565 -40.35 26.03 1.34
N GLU A 566 -40.66 26.51 2.55
CA GLU A 566 -40.87 27.95 2.82
C GLU A 566 -39.56 28.76 2.74
N THR A 567 -39.68 30.04 2.34
CA THR A 567 -38.56 30.98 2.30
C THR A 567 -37.91 31.11 3.68
N LYS A 568 -36.60 30.94 3.74
CA LYS A 568 -35.79 31.13 4.95
C LYS A 568 -35.20 32.54 5.00
N TYR A 569 -35.31 33.18 6.15
CA TYR A 569 -34.70 34.48 6.41
C TYR A 569 -33.50 34.31 7.33
N ILE A 570 -32.34 34.84 6.93
CA ILE A 570 -31.10 34.78 7.70
C ILE A 570 -30.60 36.19 7.91
N GLU A 571 -30.48 36.61 9.16
CA GLU A 571 -29.93 37.92 9.50
C GLU A 571 -28.41 37.98 9.21
N THR A 572 -27.93 39.10 8.68
CA THR A 572 -26.51 39.27 8.38
C THR A 572 -26.04 40.71 8.63
N GLY A 573 -24.83 40.86 9.17
CA GLY A 573 -24.15 42.17 9.24
C GLY A 573 -23.47 42.59 7.92
N LYS A 574 -23.56 41.76 6.87
CA LYS A 574 -22.95 42.04 5.55
C LYS A 574 -23.82 42.93 4.65
N LEU A 575 -25.06 43.17 5.04
CA LEU A 575 -26.03 44.00 4.34
C LEU A 575 -26.42 45.18 5.23
N SER A 576 -26.79 46.30 4.63
CA SER A 576 -27.24 47.46 5.40
C SER A 576 -28.53 47.12 6.17
N PRO A 577 -28.78 47.67 7.37
CA PRO A 577 -30.00 47.38 8.12
C PRO A 577 -31.28 47.53 7.27
N GLY A 578 -32.05 46.46 7.14
CA GLY A 578 -33.27 46.40 6.30
C GLY A 578 -33.08 46.02 4.83
N GLU A 579 -31.84 45.92 4.34
CA GLU A 579 -31.54 45.44 2.98
C GLU A 579 -31.76 43.92 2.90
N LYS A 580 -32.50 43.47 1.86
CA LYS A 580 -32.86 42.06 1.65
C LYS A 580 -32.28 41.54 0.33
N LYS A 581 -31.51 40.44 0.38
CA LYS A 581 -30.96 39.77 -0.81
C LYS A 581 -31.30 38.28 -0.80
N CYS A 582 -32.08 37.83 -1.78
CA CYS A 582 -32.55 36.44 -1.86
C CYS A 582 -31.89 35.63 -2.97
N GLN A 583 -31.55 34.38 -2.69
CA GLN A 583 -31.25 33.37 -3.72
C GLN A 583 -32.54 32.70 -4.17
N LYS A 584 -32.60 32.26 -5.43
CA LYS A 584 -33.76 31.56 -6.00
C LYS A 584 -34.02 30.21 -5.32
N ALA A 585 -35.28 29.82 -5.19
CA ALA A 585 -35.70 28.48 -4.78
C ALA A 585 -35.61 27.44 -5.92
N TYR A 586 -35.44 26.18 -5.55
CA TYR A 586 -35.36 25.03 -6.46
C TYR A 586 -36.20 23.88 -5.94
N ASP A 587 -37.20 23.46 -6.71
CA ASP A 587 -37.88 22.19 -6.44
C ASP A 587 -36.92 21.03 -6.63
N GLY A 588 -36.97 20.07 -5.72
CA GLY A 588 -36.31 18.79 -5.86
C GLY A 588 -37.06 17.85 -6.80
N ALA A 589 -36.38 16.79 -7.23
CA ALA A 589 -36.97 15.77 -8.07
C ALA A 589 -36.26 14.43 -7.90
N GLN A 590 -37.01 13.35 -8.07
CA GLN A 590 -36.48 12.01 -8.29
C GLN A 590 -36.78 11.63 -9.73
N ALA A 591 -35.74 11.53 -10.56
CA ALA A 591 -35.85 11.20 -11.96
C ALA A 591 -35.06 9.95 -12.31
N TYR A 592 -35.44 9.27 -13.38
CA TYR A 592 -34.64 8.18 -13.93
C TYR A 592 -34.80 8.09 -15.44
N PHE A 593 -33.82 7.45 -16.08
CA PHE A 593 -33.89 7.07 -17.48
C PHE A 593 -33.06 5.81 -17.74
N THR A 594 -33.25 5.18 -18.88
CA THR A 594 -32.48 4.01 -19.29
C THR A 594 -31.56 4.36 -20.45
N TYR A 595 -30.26 4.16 -20.27
CA TYR A 595 -29.26 4.14 -21.34
C TYR A 595 -29.21 2.75 -21.97
N ILE A 596 -29.26 2.69 -23.29
CA ILE A 596 -29.27 1.47 -24.08
C ILE A 596 -28.14 1.56 -25.10
N ARG A 597 -27.18 0.65 -25.01
CA ARG A 597 -26.14 0.48 -26.03
C ARG A 597 -26.21 -0.92 -26.63
N GLN A 598 -26.06 -0.97 -27.95
CA GLN A 598 -25.95 -2.22 -28.69
C GLN A 598 -24.52 -2.34 -29.23
N LEU A 599 -23.86 -3.44 -28.93
CA LEU A 599 -22.49 -3.75 -29.34
C LEU A 599 -22.45 -4.32 -30.77
N PRO A 600 -21.27 -4.37 -31.41
CA PRO A 600 -21.09 -4.93 -32.76
C PRO A 600 -21.60 -6.35 -32.95
N ASP A 601 -21.54 -7.18 -31.90
CA ASP A 601 -22.01 -8.57 -31.89
C ASP A 601 -23.54 -8.69 -31.77
N GLY A 602 -24.25 -7.56 -31.63
CA GLY A 602 -25.70 -7.50 -31.42
C GLY A 602 -26.12 -7.55 -29.96
N THR A 603 -25.20 -7.72 -29.01
CA THR A 603 -25.47 -7.71 -27.57
C THR A 603 -26.04 -6.35 -27.16
N LYS A 604 -27.17 -6.35 -26.46
CA LYS A 604 -27.80 -5.15 -25.92
C LYS A 604 -27.52 -5.04 -24.44
N GLU A 605 -26.96 -3.91 -24.03
CA GLU A 605 -26.75 -3.56 -22.65
C GLU A 605 -27.63 -2.39 -22.25
N GLU A 606 -28.37 -2.57 -21.16
CA GLU A 606 -29.25 -1.54 -20.61
C GLU A 606 -28.78 -1.15 -19.21
N ARG A 607 -28.62 0.15 -18.98
CA ARG A 607 -28.27 0.70 -17.67
C ARG A 607 -29.27 1.78 -17.29
N ARG A 608 -29.91 1.59 -16.15
CA ARG A 608 -30.75 2.61 -15.53
C ARG A 608 -29.88 3.63 -14.79
N PHE A 609 -30.11 4.91 -15.05
CA PHE A 609 -29.57 6.01 -14.26
C PHE A 609 -30.70 6.63 -13.44
N ASP A 610 -30.50 6.67 -12.13
CA ASP A 610 -31.37 7.38 -11.20
C ASP A 610 -30.68 8.71 -10.80
N SER A 611 -31.49 9.76 -10.65
CA SER A 611 -31.06 11.11 -10.29
C SER A 611 -31.91 11.61 -9.14
N TYR A 612 -31.26 12.05 -8.06
CA TYR A 612 -31.90 12.72 -6.93
C TYR A 612 -31.45 14.18 -6.87
N TYR A 613 -32.41 15.09 -7.01
CA TYR A 613 -32.22 16.52 -6.82
C TYR A 613 -32.91 16.93 -5.53
N ARG A 614 -32.17 17.54 -4.62
CA ARG A 614 -32.71 18.01 -3.35
C ARG A 614 -33.52 19.30 -3.57
N PRO A 615 -34.61 19.51 -2.83
CA PRO A 615 -35.24 20.82 -2.76
C PRO A 615 -34.31 21.83 -2.08
N LEU A 616 -34.39 23.09 -2.49
CA LEU A 616 -33.70 24.20 -1.83
C LEU A 616 -34.66 25.40 -1.73
N PRO A 617 -35.06 25.84 -0.52
CA PRO A 617 -35.93 26.98 -0.37
C PRO A 617 -35.26 28.26 -0.85
N GLU A 618 -36.09 29.29 -1.09
CA GLU A 618 -35.58 30.65 -1.21
C GLU A 618 -34.89 31.03 0.10
N ILE A 619 -33.64 31.50 0.04
CA ILE A 619 -32.91 31.99 1.22
C ILE A 619 -32.66 33.48 1.05
N CYS A 620 -33.24 34.27 1.95
CA CYS A 620 -33.15 35.73 1.97
C CYS A 620 -32.27 36.19 3.13
N LEU A 621 -31.14 36.80 2.79
CA LEU A 621 -30.32 37.52 3.76
C LEU A 621 -30.97 38.87 4.08
N VAL A 622 -31.10 39.20 5.36
CA VAL A 622 -31.65 40.49 5.85
C VAL A 622 -30.60 41.21 6.67
N GLY A 623 -30.28 42.46 6.29
CA GLY A 623 -29.29 43.26 7.00
C GLY A 623 -29.76 43.65 8.41
N VAL A 624 -28.90 43.42 9.40
CA VAL A 624 -29.11 43.86 10.80
C VAL A 624 -27.88 44.63 11.29
N ALA A 625 -28.07 45.54 12.26
CA ALA A 625 -26.97 46.31 12.81
C ALA A 625 -25.99 45.40 13.59
N SER A 626 -24.69 45.46 13.27
CA SER A 626 -23.66 44.65 13.93
C SER A 626 -23.56 45.00 15.42
N SER A 627 -23.90 44.09 16.32
CA SER A 627 -23.70 44.26 17.77
C SER A 627 -22.34 43.71 18.21
N THR A 628 -21.52 44.56 18.82
CA THR A 628 -20.25 44.19 19.47
C THR A 628 -20.54 43.34 20.72
N PRO A 629 -19.86 42.20 20.98
CA PRO A 629 -20.13 41.41 22.19
C PRO A 629 -19.66 42.12 23.46
N ALA A 630 -20.56 42.24 24.44
CA ALA A 630 -20.29 42.80 25.76
C ALA A 630 -19.52 41.81 26.64
N VAL A 631 -18.46 42.32 27.28
CA VAL A 631 -17.70 41.65 28.35
C VAL A 631 -18.59 41.50 29.59
N ILE A 632 -18.79 40.27 30.08
CA ILE A 632 -19.43 40.02 31.38
C ILE A 632 -18.32 39.78 32.42
N GLY A 633 -18.22 40.69 33.38
CA GLY A 633 -17.39 40.59 34.57
C GLY A 633 -18.21 40.48 35.86
N GLY A 634 -17.61 39.78 36.83
CA GLY A 634 -17.89 39.85 38.28
C GLY A 634 -18.83 38.76 38.82
N ALA A 635 -18.72 38.27 40.06
CA ALA A 635 -17.72 38.33 41.13
C ALA A 635 -18.27 37.45 42.28
N ALA A 636 -17.42 36.81 43.09
CA ALA A 636 -17.66 36.68 44.55
C ALA A 636 -16.42 36.13 45.27
N SER A 637 -16.02 36.86 46.31
CA SER A 637 -14.91 36.63 47.22
C SER A 637 -15.46 36.12 48.56
N SER A 638 -14.78 35.16 49.21
CA SER A 638 -14.93 34.90 50.65
C SER A 638 -13.62 34.36 51.27
N THR A 639 -12.89 35.29 51.88
CA THR A 639 -12.09 35.21 53.13
C THR A 639 -11.53 33.87 53.67
N MET A 640 -10.19 33.83 53.70
CA MET A 640 -9.20 33.16 54.60
C MET A 640 -9.48 33.30 56.13
N PRO A 641 -8.85 32.54 57.08
CA PRO A 641 -7.37 32.49 57.24
C PRO A 641 -6.66 31.30 57.97
N SER A 642 -5.31 31.42 57.98
CA SER A 642 -4.28 30.89 58.90
C SER A 642 -3.66 29.52 58.57
N GLY A 643 -2.38 29.48 58.19
CA GLY A 643 -1.20 29.14 59.02
C GLY A 643 -0.51 27.93 58.35
N VAL A 644 0.81 27.75 58.23
CA VAL A 644 1.96 27.99 59.11
C VAL A 644 3.22 28.04 58.22
N GLU A 645 4.21 28.82 58.69
CA GLU A 645 5.62 29.05 58.31
C GLU A 645 6.27 28.29 57.14
#